data_AF-A0A1G7D7J3-F1
#
_entry.id   AF-A0A1G7D7J3-F1
#
_cell.length_a   1.000
_cell.length_b   1.000
_cell.length_c   1.000
_cell.angle_alpha   90.00
_cell.angle_beta   90.00
_cell.angle_gamma   90.00
#
_symmetry.space_group_name_H-M   'P 1'
#
loop_
_entity.id
_entity.type
_entity.pdbx_description
1 polymer ?
#
loop_
_entity_poly.entity_id
_entity_poly.type
_entity_poly.pdbx_seq_one_letter_code
_entity_poly.pdbx_strand_id
1 'polypeptide(L)'
;MGSDTRRAFYRLRIRPWLWLATLNQDSRIFQDQSVVEISETILKKYPFHYELRLAGPGFGRRYPKRDYQRMFWESDWGYLNRLWQEWGIAFFFQGPTLVLCDSTAAYKKHGPAYATLRYQDRNGQRIDEEHVHQFEIARALTTGKVSVTDYDYTQSRANLARKDSDYRERANDNIEHYAWGDYSQPLAGAMGTAAEPNEVDFEGEHMARVRLEAKRAKSLRGKGRGNMRGLMVGHTFHLEGYPLAPGNGEYLVVATKIEIVNNDTVTNRGALQRQYTCDTQFTVQPANTYFRTPQKAKKPRSHGEVAIVTGYSDSKIWTDKYGRAKVWFPWDREGQQDQDSSCWVRASSPWQGANYGAIYIPRVGHEVHIGYHDNDPDKPYIAGRHTNQFHEPPWPLPANQALSGWMSEDLEGPTTNSVVTDDTPGRLQVQVASDHAQSRLVLGSNTRIDRRKGRSEARGEGFELATEAHGVARANRGMLVTTETRSGAGAPVKDMGETVQRLTSARELHEEMAQFAQRHKAQDAQVSQGDATAGMKAQNDAIRGGAKSGANPSPEMTRPDLVFASAAGIAATATDSMHLASQNDHAVTAGRDVSVVSGRSWLASVRGALSFVAAKGMRLFAAKGKVEIQAQGDEMALAALKDLTISSTDGKIILTASKEVWLGAGGSYIQINGSGIINGSPGTILEKGATWSKLGPASVSIASTIVAGADSGICLECLLHAVKNGAASLERA
;
A
#
# COMPACT_ATOMS: atom_id res chain seq x y z
N MET A 1 -43.02 -3.95 58.75
CA MET A 1 -43.42 -5.14 59.55
C MET A 1 -43.39 -4.70 61.00
N GLY A 2 -44.43 -5.01 61.79
CA GLY A 2 -44.56 -4.58 63.19
C GLY A 2 -44.47 -5.75 64.17
N SER A 3 -45.00 -5.56 65.37
CA SER A 3 -45.19 -6.59 66.41
C SER A 3 -46.58 -6.44 67.03
N ASP A 4 -47.17 -7.54 67.51
CA ASP A 4 -48.26 -7.48 68.49
C ASP A 4 -47.71 -7.73 69.91
N THR A 5 -48.57 -7.74 70.91
CA THR A 5 -48.17 -7.95 72.33
C THR A 5 -47.60 -9.35 72.62
N ARG A 6 -47.63 -10.28 71.66
CA ARG A 6 -47.19 -11.69 71.80
C ARG A 6 -46.23 -12.17 70.69
N ARG A 7 -46.06 -11.44 69.58
CA ARG A 7 -45.34 -11.88 68.38
C ARG A 7 -44.66 -10.72 67.64
N ALA A 8 -43.46 -10.96 67.11
CA ALA A 8 -42.79 -10.07 66.16
C ALA A 8 -42.86 -10.65 64.74
N PHE A 9 -43.14 -9.81 63.74
CA PHE A 9 -43.28 -10.26 62.36
C PHE A 9 -41.98 -10.01 61.56
N TYR A 10 -41.42 -11.06 60.95
CA TYR A 10 -40.25 -10.99 60.08
C TYR A 10 -40.58 -11.44 58.66
N ARG A 11 -39.89 -10.87 57.66
CA ARG A 11 -39.95 -11.32 56.26
C ARG A 11 -38.53 -11.54 55.77
N LEU A 12 -38.23 -12.77 55.41
CA LEU A 12 -36.94 -13.17 54.83
C LEU A 12 -37.15 -13.57 53.36
N ARG A 13 -36.25 -13.13 52.49
CA ARG A 13 -36.21 -13.55 51.08
C ARG A 13 -34.93 -14.33 50.82
N ILE A 14 -35.05 -15.65 50.76
CA ILE A 14 -33.93 -16.55 50.45
C ILE A 14 -33.79 -16.64 48.92
N ARG A 15 -32.56 -16.55 48.42
CA ARG A 15 -32.21 -16.70 47.00
C ARG A 15 -31.05 -17.69 46.87
N PRO A 16 -30.93 -18.41 45.74
CA PRO A 16 -29.78 -19.27 45.51
C PRO A 16 -28.49 -18.45 45.47
N TRP A 17 -27.35 -19.10 45.74
CA TRP A 17 -26.04 -18.43 45.76
C TRP A 17 -25.71 -17.74 44.42
N LEU A 18 -26.20 -18.26 43.30
CA LEU A 18 -26.01 -17.68 41.96
C LEU A 18 -26.58 -16.26 41.85
N TRP A 19 -27.48 -15.85 42.75
CA TRP A 19 -27.92 -14.46 42.84
C TRP A 19 -26.77 -13.49 43.15
N LEU A 20 -25.71 -13.93 43.84
CA LEU A 20 -24.51 -13.11 44.07
C LEU A 20 -23.86 -12.66 42.76
N ALA A 21 -23.94 -13.48 41.71
CA ALA A 21 -23.45 -13.15 40.37
C ALA A 21 -24.27 -12.06 39.65
N THR A 22 -25.37 -11.60 40.25
CA THR A 22 -26.14 -10.44 39.77
C THR A 22 -25.69 -9.12 40.39
N LEU A 23 -24.82 -9.17 41.40
CA LEU A 23 -24.40 -8.01 42.19
C LEU A 23 -23.07 -7.40 41.74
N ASN A 24 -22.50 -7.91 40.65
CA ASN A 24 -21.29 -7.37 40.05
C ASN A 24 -21.56 -6.88 38.62
N GLN A 25 -20.57 -6.22 38.06
CA GLN A 25 -20.50 -5.80 36.67
C GLN A 25 -19.03 -5.78 36.28
N ASP A 26 -18.70 -6.33 35.12
CA ASP A 26 -17.31 -6.43 34.68
C ASP A 26 -17.24 -6.44 33.15
N SER A 27 -16.04 -6.27 32.63
CA SER A 27 -15.77 -6.23 31.20
C SER A 27 -14.54 -7.07 30.88
N ARG A 28 -14.76 -8.29 30.39
CA ARG A 28 -13.71 -9.30 30.18
C ARG A 28 -13.67 -9.88 28.77
N ILE A 29 -12.48 -10.27 28.30
CA ILE A 29 -12.27 -11.00 27.05
C ILE A 29 -12.04 -12.47 27.36
N PHE A 30 -12.66 -13.35 26.57
CA PHE A 30 -12.39 -14.79 26.56
C PHE A 30 -11.98 -15.19 25.14
N GLN A 31 -10.78 -15.74 24.99
CA GLN A 31 -10.22 -16.16 23.70
C GLN A 31 -9.94 -17.66 23.71
N ASP A 32 -10.21 -18.30 22.58
CA ASP A 32 -9.97 -19.73 22.34
C ASP A 32 -10.55 -20.65 23.43
N GLN A 33 -11.69 -20.23 23.99
CA GLN A 33 -12.43 -20.93 25.05
C GLN A 33 -13.83 -21.30 24.58
N SER A 34 -14.29 -22.46 25.03
CA SER A 34 -15.65 -22.96 24.85
C SER A 34 -16.61 -22.35 25.87
N VAL A 35 -17.91 -22.46 25.59
CA VAL A 35 -18.98 -22.01 26.49
C VAL A 35 -18.87 -22.59 27.90
N VAL A 36 -18.37 -23.83 28.00
CA VAL A 36 -18.21 -24.55 29.27
C VAL A 36 -17.01 -24.01 30.02
N GLU A 37 -15.85 -23.87 29.37
CA GLU A 37 -14.63 -23.31 29.97
C GLU A 37 -14.86 -21.88 30.48
N ILE A 38 -15.58 -21.06 29.71
CA ILE A 38 -16.01 -19.72 30.11
C ILE A 38 -16.90 -19.79 31.36
N SER A 39 -17.88 -20.70 31.37
CA SER A 39 -18.79 -20.88 32.49
C SER A 39 -18.05 -21.26 33.77
N GLU A 40 -17.14 -22.22 33.69
CA GLU A 40 -16.32 -22.65 34.82
C GLU A 40 -15.41 -21.53 35.31
N THR A 41 -14.80 -20.76 34.40
CA THR A 41 -13.93 -19.62 34.75
C THR A 41 -14.67 -18.57 35.58
N ILE A 42 -15.94 -18.32 35.28
CA ILE A 42 -16.77 -17.38 36.04
C ILE A 42 -17.27 -18.01 37.34
N LEU A 43 -17.77 -19.25 37.30
CA LEU A 43 -18.34 -19.92 38.47
C LEU A 43 -17.29 -20.22 39.55
N LYS A 44 -16.02 -20.45 39.20
CA LYS A 44 -14.90 -20.65 40.13
C LYS A 44 -14.67 -19.48 41.10
N LYS A 45 -15.15 -18.28 40.77
CA LYS A 45 -15.09 -17.11 41.67
C LYS A 45 -15.95 -17.29 42.94
N TYR A 46 -16.92 -18.21 42.91
CA TYR A 46 -17.89 -18.41 43.98
C TYR A 46 -17.59 -19.71 44.74
N PRO A 47 -17.56 -19.69 46.09
CA PRO A 47 -17.20 -20.86 46.91
C PRO A 47 -18.37 -21.86 47.07
N PHE A 48 -19.08 -22.17 45.98
CA PHE A 48 -20.25 -23.05 45.99
C PHE A 48 -20.13 -24.12 44.91
N HIS A 49 -20.64 -25.31 45.21
CA HIS A 49 -20.58 -26.43 44.29
C HIS A 49 -21.54 -26.25 43.10
N TYR A 50 -21.05 -26.63 41.92
CA TYR A 50 -21.85 -26.81 40.71
C TYR A 50 -21.53 -28.17 40.08
N GLU A 51 -22.47 -28.70 39.30
CA GLU A 51 -22.37 -29.98 38.59
C GLU A 51 -22.69 -29.76 37.11
N LEU A 52 -21.86 -30.32 36.22
CA LEU A 52 -22.08 -30.28 34.78
C LEU A 52 -22.64 -31.63 34.32
N ARG A 53 -23.93 -31.67 33.96
CA ARG A 53 -24.60 -32.82 33.34
C ARG A 53 -24.84 -32.56 31.86
N LEU A 54 -23.75 -32.36 31.13
CA LEU A 54 -23.76 -31.97 29.72
C LEU A 54 -23.43 -33.18 28.83
N ALA A 55 -24.34 -33.52 27.92
CA ALA A 55 -24.13 -34.51 26.87
C ALA A 55 -23.45 -33.91 25.62
N GLY A 56 -23.38 -32.58 25.55
CA GLY A 56 -22.81 -31.81 24.46
C GLY A 56 -23.79 -31.54 23.31
N PRO A 57 -23.45 -30.60 22.41
CA PRO A 57 -24.27 -30.31 21.24
C PRO A 57 -24.37 -31.54 20.34
N GLY A 58 -25.57 -32.08 20.12
CA GLY A 58 -25.79 -33.24 19.24
C GLY A 58 -25.38 -34.62 19.79
N PHE A 59 -25.23 -34.78 21.11
CA PHE A 59 -24.81 -36.01 21.81
C PHE A 59 -23.38 -36.49 21.49
N GLY A 60 -22.48 -36.37 22.47
CA GLY A 60 -21.13 -36.94 22.40
C GLY A 60 -20.09 -36.04 21.74
N ARG A 61 -20.47 -34.87 21.22
CA ARG A 61 -19.54 -33.83 20.75
C ARG A 61 -19.24 -32.83 21.87
N ARG A 62 -18.06 -32.23 21.83
CA ARG A 62 -17.68 -31.16 22.76
C ARG A 62 -18.25 -29.81 22.27
N TYR A 63 -18.46 -28.89 23.20
CA TYR A 63 -18.76 -27.51 22.83
C TYR A 63 -17.54 -26.89 22.14
N PRO A 64 -17.72 -26.22 20.98
CA PRO A 64 -16.60 -25.66 20.23
C PRO A 64 -16.02 -24.45 20.96
N LYS A 65 -14.73 -24.21 20.70
CA LYS A 65 -14.03 -23.02 21.16
C LYS A 65 -14.41 -21.83 20.30
N ARG A 66 -14.39 -20.64 20.90
CA ARG A 66 -14.64 -19.37 20.21
C ARG A 66 -13.35 -18.59 20.07
N ASP A 67 -13.11 -18.03 18.90
CA ASP A 67 -12.01 -17.11 18.60
C ASP A 67 -12.00 -15.97 19.62
N TYR A 68 -13.18 -15.41 19.89
CA TYR A 68 -13.37 -14.25 20.74
C TYR A 68 -14.78 -14.19 21.30
N GLN A 69 -14.90 -14.06 22.62
CA GLN A 69 -16.15 -13.76 23.32
C GLN A 69 -15.90 -12.63 24.32
N ARG A 70 -16.80 -11.66 24.31
CA ARG A 70 -16.72 -10.42 25.08
C ARG A 70 -17.87 -10.36 26.07
N MET A 71 -17.51 -10.26 27.35
CA MET A 71 -18.41 -9.80 28.40
C MET A 71 -18.34 -8.27 28.40
N PHE A 72 -19.42 -7.61 28.01
CA PHE A 72 -19.44 -6.16 27.77
C PHE A 72 -20.26 -5.44 28.84
N TRP A 73 -19.58 -4.92 29.86
CA TRP A 73 -20.18 -4.15 30.95
C TRP A 73 -21.43 -4.81 31.56
N GLU A 74 -21.39 -6.12 31.77
CA GLU A 74 -22.51 -6.90 32.29
C GLU A 74 -22.11 -7.69 33.54
N SER A 75 -23.10 -8.07 34.35
CA SER A 75 -22.89 -8.94 35.51
C SER A 75 -22.50 -10.35 35.08
N ASP A 76 -21.78 -11.10 35.93
CA ASP A 76 -21.43 -12.50 35.68
C ASP A 76 -22.68 -13.33 35.34
N TRP A 77 -23.79 -13.12 36.06
CA TRP A 77 -25.08 -13.78 35.77
C TRP A 77 -25.64 -13.40 34.40
N GLY A 78 -25.61 -12.11 34.04
CA GLY A 78 -26.12 -11.61 32.76
C GLY A 78 -25.46 -12.32 31.59
N TYR A 79 -24.13 -12.39 31.64
CA TYR A 79 -23.31 -13.05 30.63
C TYR A 79 -23.54 -14.57 30.59
N LEU A 80 -23.47 -15.25 31.73
CA LEU A 80 -23.71 -16.70 31.81
C LEU A 80 -25.13 -17.05 31.33
N ASN A 81 -26.14 -16.29 31.75
CA ASN A 81 -27.53 -16.54 31.39
C ASN A 81 -27.79 -16.36 29.89
N ARG A 82 -27.18 -15.36 29.22
CA ARG A 82 -27.29 -15.24 27.76
C ARG A 82 -26.57 -16.40 27.07
N LEU A 83 -25.36 -16.70 27.54
CA LEU A 83 -24.48 -17.68 26.93
C LEU A 83 -25.07 -19.10 27.01
N TRP A 84 -25.64 -19.46 28.16
CA TRP A 84 -26.37 -20.71 28.35
C TRP A 84 -27.64 -20.77 27.49
N GLN A 85 -28.37 -19.66 27.36
CA GLN A 85 -29.55 -19.59 26.48
C GLN A 85 -29.20 -19.73 24.99
N GLU A 86 -28.09 -19.14 24.54
CA GLU A 86 -27.58 -19.24 23.17
C GLU A 86 -27.24 -20.69 22.82
N TRP A 87 -26.52 -21.38 23.71
CA TRP A 87 -26.04 -22.75 23.49
C TRP A 87 -27.00 -23.86 23.91
N GLY A 88 -28.14 -23.50 24.51
CA GLY A 88 -29.18 -24.44 24.91
C GLY A 88 -28.91 -25.15 26.23
N ILE A 89 -28.04 -24.59 27.08
CA ILE A 89 -27.78 -25.06 28.43
C ILE A 89 -28.88 -24.53 29.36
N ALA A 90 -29.58 -25.45 30.01
CA ALA A 90 -30.50 -25.17 31.09
C ALA A 90 -29.81 -25.36 32.45
N PHE A 91 -30.45 -24.87 33.51
CA PHE A 91 -29.96 -25.12 34.86
C PHE A 91 -31.11 -25.27 35.85
N PHE A 92 -30.82 -25.94 36.96
CA PHE A 92 -31.69 -26.03 38.13
C PHE A 92 -30.84 -26.21 39.40
N PHE A 93 -31.48 -26.20 40.57
CA PHE A 93 -30.81 -26.42 41.84
C PHE A 93 -31.22 -27.76 42.46
N GLN A 94 -30.23 -28.54 42.88
CA GLN A 94 -30.42 -29.74 43.69
C GLN A 94 -29.84 -29.48 45.09
N GLY A 95 -30.71 -29.13 46.05
CA GLY A 95 -30.25 -28.53 47.30
C GLY A 95 -29.54 -27.20 47.03
N PRO A 96 -28.31 -26.98 47.56
CA PRO A 96 -27.51 -25.79 47.26
C PRO A 96 -26.72 -25.88 45.94
N THR A 97 -26.63 -27.06 45.32
CA THR A 97 -25.79 -27.29 44.14
C THR A 97 -26.48 -26.82 42.86
N LEU A 98 -25.78 -25.99 42.09
CA LEU A 98 -26.21 -25.59 40.74
C LEU A 98 -25.93 -26.74 39.76
N VAL A 99 -26.93 -27.22 39.04
CA VAL A 99 -26.78 -28.26 38.02
C VAL A 99 -27.01 -27.63 36.65
N LEU A 100 -26.01 -27.68 35.77
CA LEU A 100 -26.14 -27.29 34.37
C LEU A 100 -26.43 -28.54 33.53
N CYS A 101 -27.37 -28.45 32.59
CA CYS A 101 -27.80 -29.58 31.78
C CYS A 101 -28.25 -29.17 30.37
N ASP A 102 -28.13 -30.10 29.42
CA ASP A 102 -28.48 -29.87 28.01
C ASP A 102 -29.30 -31.02 27.38
N SER A 103 -29.60 -32.06 28.16
CA SER A 103 -30.27 -33.27 27.67
C SER A 103 -31.33 -33.76 28.65
N THR A 104 -32.26 -34.58 28.15
CA THR A 104 -33.33 -35.18 28.95
C THR A 104 -32.80 -36.17 30.00
N ALA A 105 -31.69 -36.86 29.70
CA ALA A 105 -31.03 -37.80 30.61
C ALA A 105 -30.40 -37.13 31.86
N ALA A 106 -30.21 -35.81 31.84
CA ALA A 106 -29.64 -35.08 32.97
C ALA A 106 -30.61 -34.94 34.17
N TYR A 107 -31.92 -35.08 33.92
CA TYR A 107 -32.96 -34.98 34.93
C TYR A 107 -33.18 -36.34 35.61
N LYS A 108 -33.30 -36.33 36.94
CA LYS A 108 -33.51 -37.54 37.73
C LYS A 108 -34.99 -37.74 38.02
N LYS A 109 -35.42 -38.99 38.15
CA LYS A 109 -36.75 -39.29 38.69
C LYS A 109 -36.83 -38.85 40.13
N HIS A 110 -38.02 -38.40 40.53
CA HIS A 110 -38.34 -38.21 41.93
C HIS A 110 -38.16 -39.52 42.72
N GLY A 111 -37.90 -39.39 44.03
CA GLY A 111 -37.83 -40.53 44.93
C GLY A 111 -39.18 -41.27 45.05
N PRO A 112 -39.24 -42.44 45.71
CA PRO A 112 -40.43 -43.29 45.72
C PRO A 112 -41.75 -42.59 46.08
N ALA A 113 -41.69 -41.59 46.97
CA ALA A 113 -42.87 -40.81 47.39
C ALA A 113 -43.48 -39.93 46.29
N TYR A 114 -42.70 -39.53 45.29
CA TYR A 114 -43.12 -38.63 44.21
C TYR A 114 -42.87 -39.23 42.82
N ALA A 115 -42.45 -40.50 42.74
CA ALA A 115 -42.19 -41.18 41.49
C ALA A 115 -43.45 -41.27 40.63
N THR A 116 -44.59 -41.50 41.28
CA THR A 116 -45.92 -41.50 40.66
C THR A 116 -46.85 -40.59 41.47
N LEU A 117 -47.53 -39.67 40.80
CA LEU A 117 -48.53 -38.78 41.39
C LEU A 117 -49.92 -39.09 40.82
N ARG A 118 -50.90 -39.19 41.72
CA ARG A 118 -52.29 -39.45 41.36
C ARG A 118 -53.05 -38.15 41.15
N TYR A 119 -53.79 -38.07 40.05
CA TYR A 119 -54.84 -37.10 39.87
C TYR A 119 -56.12 -37.57 40.57
N GLN A 120 -56.64 -36.74 41.49
CA GLN A 120 -57.89 -37.00 42.18
C GLN A 120 -58.71 -35.70 42.22
N ASP A 121 -59.85 -35.69 41.54
CA ASP A 121 -60.76 -34.56 41.58
C ASP A 121 -61.37 -34.39 42.97
N ARG A 122 -61.48 -33.15 43.43
CA ARG A 122 -61.84 -32.84 44.81
C ARG A 122 -63.27 -33.18 45.17
N ASN A 123 -64.18 -33.40 44.21
CA ASN A 123 -65.57 -33.93 44.30
C ASN A 123 -66.26 -33.94 45.68
N GLY A 124 -66.10 -32.88 46.48
CA GLY A 124 -66.49 -32.82 47.90
C GLY A 124 -65.82 -33.83 48.85
N GLN A 125 -64.90 -34.70 48.40
CA GLN A 125 -64.30 -35.75 49.22
C GLN A 125 -63.04 -35.28 49.97
N ARG A 126 -62.91 -35.71 51.22
CA ARG A 126 -61.71 -35.46 52.03
C ARG A 126 -60.69 -36.56 51.78
N ILE A 127 -59.64 -36.23 51.04
CA ILE A 127 -58.50 -37.13 50.74
C ILE A 127 -57.33 -36.76 51.67
N ASP A 128 -56.84 -37.74 52.43
CA ASP A 128 -55.72 -37.57 53.38
C ASP A 128 -54.38 -38.08 52.79
N GLU A 129 -54.14 -37.74 51.53
CA GLU A 129 -52.92 -38.09 50.78
C GLU A 129 -52.47 -36.88 49.94
N GLU A 130 -51.20 -36.85 49.54
CA GLU A 130 -50.72 -35.86 48.58
C GLU A 130 -51.16 -36.26 47.16
N HIS A 131 -51.89 -35.37 46.49
CA HIS A 131 -52.48 -35.62 45.18
C HIS A 131 -52.53 -34.35 44.34
N VAL A 132 -52.64 -34.54 43.02
CA VAL A 132 -52.94 -33.47 42.07
C VAL A 132 -54.47 -33.36 41.97
N HIS A 133 -55.03 -32.20 42.28
CA HIS A 133 -56.49 -31.98 42.21
C HIS A 133 -56.92 -31.07 41.06
N GLN A 134 -55.97 -30.39 40.42
CA GLN A 134 -56.21 -29.64 39.18
C GLN A 134 -55.05 -29.91 38.24
N PHE A 135 -55.35 -30.24 36.99
CA PHE A 135 -54.34 -30.42 35.96
C PHE A 135 -54.89 -30.03 34.60
N GLU A 136 -54.17 -29.15 33.93
CA GLU A 136 -54.53 -28.57 32.65
C GLU A 136 -53.36 -28.74 31.69
N ILE A 137 -53.61 -29.38 30.54
CA ILE A 137 -52.64 -29.43 29.46
C ILE A 137 -53.07 -28.44 28.40
N ALA A 138 -52.20 -27.48 28.12
CA ALA A 138 -52.39 -26.51 27.05
C ALA A 138 -51.46 -26.84 25.89
N ARG A 139 -52.01 -26.74 24.67
CA ARG A 139 -51.22 -26.73 23.44
C ARG A 139 -51.29 -25.37 22.77
N ALA A 140 -50.15 -24.80 22.42
CA ALA A 140 -50.06 -23.53 21.70
C ALA A 140 -49.41 -23.72 20.32
N LEU A 141 -49.88 -22.97 19.32
CA LEU A 141 -49.14 -22.78 18.06
C LEU A 141 -47.83 -22.05 18.38
N THR A 142 -46.73 -22.60 17.90
CA THR A 142 -45.38 -22.04 18.06
C THR A 142 -44.67 -22.04 16.71
N THR A 143 -43.52 -21.38 16.63
CA THR A 143 -42.61 -21.50 15.49
C THR A 143 -42.29 -22.97 15.20
N GLY A 144 -42.45 -23.38 13.95
CA GLY A 144 -42.20 -24.75 13.47
C GLY A 144 -40.88 -24.92 12.73
N LYS A 145 -40.29 -23.80 12.25
CA LYS A 145 -39.03 -23.76 11.54
C LYS A 145 -38.19 -22.58 12.01
N VAL A 146 -36.90 -22.79 12.23
CA VAL A 146 -35.94 -21.71 12.45
C VAL A 146 -34.87 -21.79 11.38
N SER A 147 -34.61 -20.67 10.71
CA SER A 147 -33.49 -20.53 9.78
C SER A 147 -32.54 -19.46 10.30
N VAL A 148 -31.25 -19.73 10.22
CA VAL A 148 -30.18 -18.82 10.63
C VAL A 148 -29.21 -18.59 9.50
N THR A 149 -28.65 -17.39 9.42
CA THR A 149 -27.56 -17.05 8.50
C THR A 149 -26.46 -16.31 9.23
N ASP A 150 -25.27 -16.30 8.67
CA ASP A 150 -24.14 -15.52 9.17
C ASP A 150 -23.28 -15.04 7.98
N TYR A 151 -22.21 -14.30 8.28
CA TYR A 151 -21.21 -13.85 7.32
C TYR A 151 -19.81 -14.00 7.89
N ASP A 152 -18.95 -14.66 7.13
CA ASP A 152 -17.52 -14.80 7.41
C ASP A 152 -16.73 -14.17 6.26
N TYR A 153 -15.92 -13.15 6.55
CA TYR A 153 -15.12 -12.48 5.53
C TYR A 153 -13.97 -13.35 4.99
N THR A 154 -13.53 -14.37 5.72
CA THR A 154 -12.55 -15.35 5.25
C THR A 154 -13.17 -16.35 4.27
N GLN A 155 -14.50 -16.48 4.29
CA GLN A 155 -15.30 -17.33 3.40
C GLN A 155 -16.47 -16.54 2.78
N SER A 156 -16.20 -15.32 2.30
CA SER A 156 -17.23 -14.31 1.97
C SER A 156 -18.30 -14.71 0.94
N ARG A 157 -18.07 -15.76 0.16
CA ARG A 157 -19.01 -16.31 -0.84
C ARG A 157 -19.67 -17.63 -0.41
N ALA A 158 -19.32 -18.17 0.76
CA ALA A 158 -19.88 -19.42 1.25
C ALA A 158 -21.34 -19.22 1.69
N ASN A 159 -22.17 -20.24 1.45
CA ASN A 159 -23.55 -20.25 1.94
C ASN A 159 -23.58 -20.76 3.38
N LEU A 160 -23.64 -19.82 4.32
CA LEU A 160 -23.70 -20.14 5.75
C LEU A 160 -25.14 -20.41 6.23
N ALA A 161 -26.18 -20.22 5.42
CA ALA A 161 -27.57 -20.42 5.87
C ALA A 161 -27.83 -21.86 6.35
N ARG A 162 -28.30 -22.02 7.59
CA ARG A 162 -28.69 -23.31 8.19
C ARG A 162 -30.11 -23.22 8.73
N LYS A 163 -30.79 -24.36 8.85
CA LYS A 163 -32.17 -24.42 9.31
C LYS A 163 -32.45 -25.69 10.09
N ASP A 164 -33.38 -25.61 11.01
CA ASP A 164 -33.98 -26.76 11.67
C ASP A 164 -35.51 -26.62 11.67
N SER A 165 -36.23 -27.73 11.64
CA SER A 165 -37.68 -27.76 11.60
C SER A 165 -38.25 -28.96 12.32
N ASP A 166 -39.29 -28.70 13.10
CA ASP A 166 -40.00 -29.71 13.89
C ASP A 166 -41.47 -29.28 13.94
N TYR A 167 -42.18 -29.46 12.82
CA TYR A 167 -43.61 -29.17 12.70
C TYR A 167 -44.36 -30.43 12.27
N ARG A 168 -45.67 -30.47 12.53
CA ARG A 168 -46.56 -31.52 12.00
C ARG A 168 -47.38 -30.95 10.85
N GLU A 169 -47.97 -31.82 10.03
CA GLU A 169 -48.91 -31.43 8.97
C GLU A 169 -50.24 -30.91 9.55
N ARG A 170 -50.18 -29.74 10.17
CA ARG A 170 -51.32 -29.01 10.75
C ARG A 170 -51.27 -27.57 10.27
N ALA A 171 -52.44 -26.95 10.16
CA ALA A 171 -52.54 -25.56 9.71
C ALA A 171 -51.65 -24.64 10.56
N ASN A 172 -50.77 -23.88 9.90
CA ASN A 172 -49.89 -22.87 10.48
C ASN A 172 -48.86 -23.39 11.52
N ASP A 173 -48.61 -24.70 11.61
CA ASP A 173 -47.59 -25.27 12.51
C ASP A 173 -46.17 -25.14 11.94
N ASN A 174 -46.01 -24.71 10.69
CA ASN A 174 -44.74 -24.57 9.96
C ASN A 174 -44.20 -23.13 9.87
N ILE A 175 -44.73 -22.20 10.69
CA ILE A 175 -44.30 -20.78 10.67
C ILE A 175 -42.79 -20.68 10.92
N GLU A 176 -42.11 -19.97 10.03
CA GLU A 176 -40.67 -19.76 10.05
C GLU A 176 -40.25 -18.53 10.87
N HIS A 177 -39.14 -18.68 11.60
CA HIS A 177 -38.42 -17.57 12.22
C HIS A 177 -37.01 -17.50 11.65
N TYR A 178 -36.69 -16.38 10.99
CA TYR A 178 -35.38 -16.12 10.39
C TYR A 178 -34.58 -15.14 11.24
N ALA A 179 -33.31 -15.44 11.55
CA ALA A 179 -32.48 -14.62 12.43
C ALA A 179 -30.97 -14.78 12.16
N TRP A 180 -30.16 -13.82 12.62
CA TRP A 180 -28.70 -13.93 12.57
C TRP A 180 -28.18 -15.03 13.51
N GLY A 181 -27.29 -15.90 13.04
CA GLY A 181 -26.84 -17.11 13.74
C GLY A 181 -25.80 -16.85 14.83
N ASP A 182 -24.84 -15.97 14.55
CA ASP A 182 -23.71 -15.63 15.44
C ASP A 182 -22.79 -16.83 15.78
N TYR A 183 -22.45 -17.60 14.74
CA TYR A 183 -21.54 -18.75 14.84
C TYR A 183 -20.33 -18.64 13.91
N SER A 184 -20.22 -17.63 13.05
CA SER A 184 -19.03 -17.43 12.22
C SER A 184 -17.78 -17.19 13.09
N GLN A 185 -16.68 -17.88 12.79
CA GLN A 185 -15.38 -17.71 13.46
C GLN A 185 -14.34 -17.42 12.37
N PRO A 186 -14.08 -16.14 12.06
CA PRO A 186 -13.30 -15.74 10.89
C PRO A 186 -11.79 -15.88 11.13
N LEU A 187 -11.36 -16.95 11.80
CA LEU A 187 -9.97 -17.24 12.16
C LEU A 187 -9.33 -16.07 12.91
N ALA A 188 -10.06 -15.53 13.89
CA ALA A 188 -9.66 -14.36 14.67
C ALA A 188 -9.00 -14.72 16.01
N GLY A 189 -8.97 -16.00 16.40
CA GLY A 189 -8.31 -16.48 17.62
C GLY A 189 -6.78 -16.28 17.60
N ALA A 190 -6.08 -16.77 18.63
CA ALA A 190 -4.65 -16.51 18.82
C ALA A 190 -3.80 -16.90 17.61
N MET A 191 -4.09 -18.04 17.01
CA MET A 191 -3.41 -18.61 15.84
C MET A 191 -3.73 -17.90 14.51
N GLY A 192 -4.73 -17.01 14.50
CA GLY A 192 -5.15 -16.29 13.30
C GLY A 192 -5.41 -17.23 12.13
N THR A 193 -4.86 -16.88 10.96
CA THR A 193 -5.10 -17.61 9.71
C THR A 193 -4.39 -18.96 9.61
N ALA A 194 -3.64 -19.36 10.63
CA ALA A 194 -3.05 -20.69 10.74
C ALA A 194 -3.98 -21.69 11.46
N ALA A 195 -5.10 -21.24 12.04
CA ALA A 195 -6.11 -22.12 12.61
C ALA A 195 -7.02 -22.76 11.56
N GLU A 196 -7.65 -23.88 11.93
CA GLU A 196 -8.73 -24.49 11.15
C GLU A 196 -10.03 -23.69 11.33
N PRO A 197 -10.83 -23.49 10.25
CA PRO A 197 -12.15 -22.88 10.36
C PRO A 197 -13.09 -23.68 11.25
N ASN A 198 -14.08 -23.01 11.84
CA ASN A 198 -15.09 -23.69 12.64
C ASN A 198 -16.03 -24.56 11.80
N GLU A 199 -16.66 -25.56 12.42
CA GLU A 199 -17.66 -26.43 11.77
C GLU A 199 -19.00 -25.69 11.58
N VAL A 200 -19.06 -24.80 10.59
CA VAL A 200 -20.20 -23.91 10.31
C VAL A 200 -21.52 -24.68 10.17
N ASP A 201 -21.50 -25.83 9.49
CA ASP A 201 -22.67 -26.69 9.34
C ASP A 201 -23.25 -27.11 10.68
N PHE A 202 -22.41 -27.73 11.50
CA PHE A 202 -22.80 -28.28 12.79
C PHE A 202 -23.26 -27.18 13.76
N GLU A 203 -22.49 -26.10 13.86
CA GLU A 203 -22.79 -25.03 14.80
C GLU A 203 -24.03 -24.24 14.37
N GLY A 204 -24.17 -23.94 13.09
CA GLY A 204 -25.34 -23.24 12.55
C GLY A 204 -26.63 -24.04 12.74
N GLU A 205 -26.59 -25.36 12.48
CA GLU A 205 -27.71 -26.26 12.76
C GLU A 205 -28.03 -26.34 14.26
N HIS A 206 -27.01 -26.44 15.13
CA HIS A 206 -27.22 -26.45 16.58
C HIS A 206 -27.88 -25.16 17.08
N MET A 207 -27.44 -23.99 16.60
CA MET A 207 -28.05 -22.70 16.96
C MET A 207 -29.51 -22.59 16.48
N ALA A 208 -29.81 -23.08 15.27
CA ALA A 208 -31.18 -23.15 14.77
C ALA A 208 -32.04 -24.08 15.62
N ARG A 209 -31.52 -25.26 15.99
CA ARG A 209 -32.18 -26.25 16.84
C ARG A 209 -32.52 -25.72 18.22
N VAL A 210 -31.54 -25.13 18.91
CA VAL A 210 -31.74 -24.56 20.25
C VAL A 210 -32.84 -23.50 20.24
N ARG A 211 -32.82 -22.61 19.23
CA ARG A 211 -33.85 -21.57 19.03
C ARG A 211 -35.23 -22.18 18.79
N LEU A 212 -35.29 -23.22 17.95
CA LEU A 212 -36.53 -23.93 17.64
C LEU A 212 -37.08 -24.62 18.88
N GLU A 213 -36.28 -25.43 19.56
CA GLU A 213 -36.63 -26.14 20.79
C GLU A 213 -37.06 -25.16 21.90
N ALA A 214 -36.39 -24.02 22.08
CA ALA A 214 -36.81 -23.01 23.07
C ALA A 214 -38.17 -22.36 22.76
N LYS A 215 -38.50 -22.17 21.48
CA LYS A 215 -39.81 -21.67 21.04
C LYS A 215 -40.88 -22.76 21.17
N ARG A 216 -40.58 -23.99 20.75
CA ARG A 216 -41.47 -25.16 20.84
C ARG A 216 -41.68 -25.67 22.25
N ALA A 217 -40.76 -25.41 23.18
CA ALA A 217 -40.92 -25.78 24.58
C ALA A 217 -42.17 -25.12 25.21
N LYS A 218 -42.75 -24.09 24.61
CA LYS A 218 -44.04 -23.49 25.03
C LYS A 218 -45.26 -24.17 24.40
N SER A 219 -45.06 -24.97 23.35
CA SER A 219 -46.12 -25.61 22.58
C SER A 219 -46.89 -26.62 23.42
N LEU A 220 -46.24 -27.36 24.32
CA LEU A 220 -46.90 -28.35 25.17
C LEU A 220 -46.48 -28.18 26.64
N ARG A 221 -47.36 -27.58 27.45
CA ARG A 221 -47.15 -27.35 28.89
C ARG A 221 -48.35 -27.88 29.68
N GLY A 222 -48.05 -28.60 30.75
CA GLY A 222 -49.03 -28.92 31.79
C GLY A 222 -48.93 -27.92 32.94
N LYS A 223 -50.06 -27.46 33.47
CA LYS A 223 -50.13 -26.71 34.73
C LYS A 223 -50.96 -27.53 35.70
N GLY A 224 -50.45 -27.71 36.91
CA GLY A 224 -51.17 -28.45 37.93
C GLY A 224 -51.19 -27.76 39.28
N ARG A 225 -52.16 -28.17 40.09
CA ARG A 225 -52.33 -27.76 41.47
C ARG A 225 -52.56 -28.97 42.36
N GLY A 226 -51.93 -28.98 43.53
CA GLY A 226 -51.95 -30.09 44.47
C GLY A 226 -51.55 -29.65 45.87
N ASN A 227 -51.32 -30.62 46.74
CA ASN A 227 -50.84 -30.43 48.12
C ASN A 227 -49.44 -31.04 48.36
N MET A 228 -48.68 -31.35 47.29
CA MET A 228 -47.35 -31.97 47.34
C MET A 228 -46.28 -31.06 47.97
N ARG A 229 -45.72 -31.45 49.11
CA ARG A 229 -44.70 -30.62 49.79
C ARG A 229 -43.30 -30.68 49.15
N GLY A 230 -43.00 -31.78 48.46
CA GLY A 230 -41.66 -32.10 47.95
C GLY A 230 -41.50 -32.06 46.43
N LEU A 231 -42.44 -31.48 45.68
CA LEU A 231 -42.37 -31.46 44.21
C LEU A 231 -41.29 -30.49 43.71
N MET A 232 -40.10 -31.02 43.44
CA MET A 232 -38.92 -30.26 43.01
C MET A 232 -38.84 -30.05 41.50
N VAL A 233 -38.34 -28.88 41.09
CA VAL A 233 -37.93 -28.56 39.71
C VAL A 233 -36.72 -29.41 39.31
N GLY A 234 -36.61 -29.75 38.03
CA GLY A 234 -35.48 -30.55 37.50
C GLY A 234 -35.60 -32.04 37.77
N HIS A 235 -36.76 -32.51 38.20
CA HIS A 235 -37.06 -33.92 38.42
C HIS A 235 -38.28 -34.36 37.59
N THR A 236 -38.32 -35.64 37.23
CA THR A 236 -39.46 -36.24 36.54
C THR A 236 -40.35 -37.04 37.49
N PHE A 237 -41.66 -37.07 37.19
CA PHE A 237 -42.65 -37.93 37.85
C PHE A 237 -43.64 -38.48 36.81
N HIS A 238 -44.29 -39.60 37.14
CA HIS A 238 -45.38 -40.16 36.34
C HIS A 238 -46.74 -39.66 36.88
N LEU A 239 -47.58 -39.04 36.04
CA LEU A 239 -48.95 -38.70 36.40
C LEU A 239 -49.90 -39.83 35.99
N GLU A 240 -50.71 -40.29 36.93
CA GLU A 240 -51.74 -41.31 36.70
C GLU A 240 -53.13 -40.85 37.19
N GLY A 241 -54.20 -41.42 36.63
CA GLY A 241 -55.58 -41.13 37.04
C GLY A 241 -56.21 -39.86 36.44
N TYR A 242 -55.55 -39.19 35.48
CA TYR A 242 -56.12 -38.02 34.80
C TYR A 242 -57.25 -38.43 33.83
N PRO A 243 -58.42 -37.77 33.83
CA PRO A 243 -59.60 -38.20 33.05
C PRO A 243 -59.39 -38.29 31.53
N LEU A 244 -58.47 -37.50 30.96
CA LEU A 244 -58.12 -37.55 29.55
C LEU A 244 -56.82 -38.36 29.39
N ALA A 245 -56.91 -39.53 28.76
CA ALA A 245 -55.74 -40.43 28.58
C ALA A 245 -54.46 -39.74 28.09
N PRO A 246 -54.48 -38.76 27.14
CA PRO A 246 -53.28 -38.05 26.69
C PRO A 246 -52.54 -37.24 27.77
N GLY A 247 -53.14 -37.04 28.95
CA GLY A 247 -52.52 -36.34 30.06
C GLY A 247 -51.90 -37.22 31.14
N ASN A 248 -51.99 -38.54 31.03
CA ASN A 248 -51.21 -39.46 31.86
C ASN A 248 -49.85 -39.71 31.19
N GLY A 249 -48.78 -39.79 31.99
CA GLY A 249 -47.43 -39.97 31.44
C GLY A 249 -46.32 -39.38 32.30
N GLU A 250 -45.09 -39.46 31.80
CA GLU A 250 -43.92 -38.92 32.49
C GLU A 250 -43.71 -37.44 32.16
N TYR A 251 -43.59 -36.63 33.21
CA TYR A 251 -43.49 -35.18 33.15
C TYR A 251 -42.26 -34.67 33.87
N LEU A 252 -41.52 -33.75 33.25
CA LEU A 252 -40.47 -32.95 33.87
C LEU A 252 -41.09 -31.71 34.54
N VAL A 253 -40.80 -31.52 35.83
CA VAL A 253 -41.17 -30.30 36.57
C VAL A 253 -40.23 -29.15 36.20
N VAL A 254 -40.79 -28.10 35.59
CA VAL A 254 -40.02 -26.92 35.14
C VAL A 254 -40.20 -25.70 36.02
N ALA A 255 -41.28 -25.65 36.79
CA ALA A 255 -41.50 -24.61 37.80
C ALA A 255 -42.41 -25.15 38.90
N THR A 256 -42.12 -24.77 40.14
CA THR A 256 -42.98 -25.04 41.30
C THR A 256 -43.12 -23.76 42.12
N LYS A 257 -44.34 -23.46 42.57
CA LYS A 257 -44.65 -22.46 43.59
C LYS A 257 -45.40 -23.17 44.71
N ILE A 258 -44.78 -23.26 45.87
CA ILE A 258 -45.35 -23.88 47.06
C ILE A 258 -45.67 -22.78 48.08
N GLU A 259 -46.91 -22.75 48.55
CA GLU A 259 -47.36 -21.91 49.65
C GLU A 259 -47.76 -22.81 50.83
N ILE A 260 -47.09 -22.63 51.97
CA ILE A 260 -47.37 -23.37 53.21
C ILE A 260 -47.81 -22.37 54.26
N VAL A 261 -49.04 -22.52 54.77
CA VAL A 261 -49.62 -21.64 55.80
C VAL A 261 -49.93 -22.46 57.04
N ASN A 262 -49.37 -22.05 58.17
CA ASN A 262 -49.69 -22.63 59.47
C ASN A 262 -51.10 -22.18 59.89
N ASN A 263 -51.95 -23.12 60.32
CA ASN A 263 -53.28 -22.78 60.82
C ASN A 263 -53.20 -22.54 62.33
N ASP A 264 -53.42 -21.31 62.78
CA ASP A 264 -53.37 -20.99 64.21
C ASP A 264 -54.49 -21.70 64.99
N THR A 265 -54.20 -21.95 66.27
CA THR A 265 -55.11 -22.53 67.28
C THR A 265 -56.48 -21.83 67.39
N VAL A 266 -56.60 -20.58 66.94
CA VAL A 266 -57.84 -19.77 67.02
C VAL A 266 -58.86 -20.11 65.92
N THR A 267 -58.43 -20.69 64.79
CA THR A 267 -59.32 -21.06 63.66
C THR A 267 -59.73 -22.53 63.62
N ASN A 268 -59.30 -23.35 64.59
CA ASN A 268 -59.72 -24.74 64.72
C ASN A 268 -61.14 -24.83 65.37
N ARG A 269 -62.19 -24.85 64.55
CA ARG A 269 -63.51 -25.36 64.98
C ARG A 269 -63.76 -26.72 64.34
N GLY A 270 -63.51 -27.80 65.09
CA GLY A 270 -63.78 -29.18 64.67
C GLY A 270 -62.87 -30.20 65.35
N ALA A 271 -63.28 -31.47 65.34
CA ALA A 271 -62.64 -32.58 66.07
C ALA A 271 -61.30 -33.08 65.48
N LEU A 272 -60.76 -32.47 64.41
CA LEU A 272 -59.50 -32.88 63.79
C LEU A 272 -58.58 -31.68 63.56
N GLN A 273 -57.40 -31.71 64.19
CA GLN A 273 -56.39 -30.65 64.14
C GLN A 273 -55.70 -30.62 62.77
N ARG A 274 -55.92 -29.55 61.98
CA ARG A 274 -55.16 -29.33 60.75
C ARG A 274 -54.03 -28.35 61.02
N GLN A 275 -52.81 -28.85 61.22
CA GLN A 275 -51.66 -28.02 61.61
C GLN A 275 -51.23 -27.01 60.52
N TYR A 276 -51.39 -27.32 59.23
CA TYR A 276 -51.07 -26.40 58.13
C TYR A 276 -51.86 -26.69 56.85
N THR A 277 -51.83 -25.76 55.90
CA THR A 277 -52.26 -25.94 54.51
C THR A 277 -51.06 -25.83 53.58
N CYS A 278 -51.01 -26.67 52.55
CA CYS A 278 -49.98 -26.66 51.50
C CYS A 278 -50.69 -26.54 50.15
N ASP A 279 -50.41 -25.47 49.41
CA ASP A 279 -50.87 -25.25 48.05
C ASP A 279 -49.66 -25.27 47.12
N THR A 280 -49.62 -26.24 46.22
CA THR A 280 -48.52 -26.40 45.26
C THR A 280 -49.03 -26.20 43.86
N GLN A 281 -48.56 -25.16 43.20
CA GLN A 281 -48.77 -24.88 41.79
C GLN A 281 -47.52 -25.25 41.03
N PHE A 282 -47.64 -26.03 39.96
CA PHE A 282 -46.49 -26.49 39.19
C PHE A 282 -46.74 -26.39 37.70
N THR A 283 -45.66 -26.23 36.95
CA THR A 283 -45.63 -26.29 35.48
C THR A 283 -44.73 -27.44 35.07
N VAL A 284 -45.21 -28.24 34.11
CA VAL A 284 -44.51 -29.40 33.59
C VAL A 284 -44.45 -29.40 32.06
N GLN A 285 -43.55 -30.20 31.52
CA GLN A 285 -43.56 -30.64 30.13
C GLN A 285 -43.36 -32.16 30.06
N PRO A 286 -43.72 -32.82 28.96
CA PRO A 286 -43.37 -34.23 28.76
C PRO A 286 -41.86 -34.46 28.93
N ALA A 287 -41.49 -35.52 29.64
CA ALA A 287 -40.09 -35.82 29.97
C ALA A 287 -39.22 -36.17 28.75
N ASN A 288 -39.83 -36.60 27.64
CA ASN A 288 -39.15 -36.91 26.39
C ASN A 288 -38.83 -35.69 25.52
N THR A 289 -39.19 -34.47 25.95
CA THR A 289 -38.94 -33.22 25.22
C THR A 289 -37.77 -32.48 25.84
N TYR A 290 -36.85 -31.95 25.03
CA TYR A 290 -35.77 -31.09 25.53
C TYR A 290 -36.34 -29.84 26.19
N PHE A 291 -35.94 -29.59 27.42
CA PHE A 291 -36.15 -28.28 28.02
C PHE A 291 -35.05 -27.35 27.58
N ARG A 292 -35.42 -26.27 26.88
CA ARG A 292 -34.54 -25.12 26.63
C ARG A 292 -35.07 -23.92 27.37
N THR A 293 -34.16 -23.20 28.02
CA THR A 293 -34.47 -21.93 28.66
C THR A 293 -35.00 -20.95 27.60
N PRO A 294 -36.12 -20.25 27.84
CA PRO A 294 -36.60 -19.24 26.90
C PRO A 294 -35.52 -18.18 26.64
N GLN A 295 -35.17 -17.99 25.37
CA GLN A 295 -34.15 -17.02 24.93
C GLN A 295 -34.65 -15.57 25.08
N LYS A 296 -34.64 -15.07 26.31
CA LYS A 296 -35.05 -13.72 26.70
C LYS A 296 -33.87 -12.81 27.03
N ALA A 297 -32.73 -13.39 27.40
CA ALA A 297 -31.51 -12.64 27.62
C ALA A 297 -31.07 -12.01 26.29
N LYS A 298 -30.75 -10.72 26.31
CA LYS A 298 -30.27 -9.99 25.14
C LYS A 298 -28.79 -9.76 25.30
N LYS A 299 -28.03 -9.97 24.22
CA LYS A 299 -26.64 -9.56 24.14
C LYS A 299 -26.56 -8.02 24.32
N PRO A 300 -25.65 -7.50 25.15
CA PRO A 300 -25.44 -6.06 25.27
C PRO A 300 -25.02 -5.50 23.90
N ARG A 301 -25.44 -4.26 23.60
CA ARG A 301 -25.02 -3.56 22.38
C ARG A 301 -23.76 -2.75 22.69
N SER A 302 -22.71 -2.94 21.93
CA SER A 302 -21.46 -2.19 22.07
C SER A 302 -21.58 -0.79 21.46
N HIS A 303 -20.69 0.09 21.90
CA HIS A 303 -20.47 1.42 21.33
C HIS A 303 -19.00 1.57 20.95
N GLY A 304 -18.64 2.69 20.31
CA GLY A 304 -17.25 2.99 19.99
C GLY A 304 -16.35 2.95 21.22
N GLU A 305 -15.17 2.38 21.09
CA GLU A 305 -14.15 2.31 22.15
C GLU A 305 -12.78 2.68 21.58
N VAL A 306 -11.85 3.06 22.47
CA VAL A 306 -10.45 3.28 22.11
C VAL A 306 -9.65 2.03 22.47
N ALA A 307 -8.68 1.66 21.64
CA ALA A 307 -7.72 0.61 21.91
C ALA A 307 -6.32 1.02 21.43
N ILE A 308 -5.30 0.36 21.98
CA ILE A 308 -3.90 0.52 21.58
C ILE A 308 -3.51 -0.72 20.77
N VAL A 309 -2.89 -0.55 19.60
CA VAL A 309 -2.40 -1.69 18.81
C VAL A 309 -1.26 -2.40 19.54
N THR A 310 -1.31 -3.72 19.62
CA THR A 310 -0.31 -4.56 20.30
C THR A 310 0.32 -5.59 19.37
N GLY A 311 1.43 -6.18 19.82
CA GLY A 311 2.20 -7.20 19.12
C GLY A 311 3.28 -7.76 20.05
N TYR A 312 4.22 -8.52 19.49
CA TYR A 312 5.42 -8.93 20.24
C TYR A 312 6.25 -7.70 20.64
N SER A 313 7.02 -7.82 21.74
CA SER A 313 7.77 -6.72 22.37
C SER A 313 8.62 -5.90 21.39
N ASP A 314 9.22 -6.55 20.40
CA ASP A 314 10.19 -5.93 19.49
C ASP A 314 9.58 -5.61 18.11
N SER A 315 8.30 -5.93 17.90
CA SER A 315 7.63 -5.74 16.62
C SER A 315 7.04 -4.34 16.49
N LYS A 316 7.46 -3.57 15.48
CA LYS A 316 6.78 -2.31 15.10
C LYS A 316 5.44 -2.55 14.41
N ILE A 317 5.31 -3.69 13.72
CA ILE A 317 4.10 -4.10 13.01
C ILE A 317 3.83 -5.56 13.36
N TRP A 318 2.58 -5.85 13.74
CA TRP A 318 2.09 -7.21 13.92
C TRP A 318 0.77 -7.35 13.17
N THR A 319 0.80 -8.04 12.02
CA THR A 319 -0.34 -8.15 11.12
C THR A 319 -0.39 -9.52 10.45
N ASP A 320 -1.54 -9.87 9.89
CA ASP A 320 -1.77 -11.13 9.20
C ASP A 320 -2.12 -10.93 7.71
N LYS A 321 -2.48 -12.03 7.01
CA LYS A 321 -2.77 -11.99 5.56
C LYS A 321 -3.93 -11.06 5.16
N TYR A 322 -4.79 -10.67 6.11
CA TYR A 322 -5.93 -9.78 5.88
C TYR A 322 -5.64 -8.34 6.33
N GLY A 323 -4.42 -8.02 6.76
CA GLY A 323 -4.08 -6.71 7.31
C GLY A 323 -4.74 -6.44 8.66
N ARG A 324 -5.10 -7.49 9.42
CA ARG A 324 -5.67 -7.36 10.77
C ARG A 324 -4.59 -6.97 11.76
N ALA A 325 -4.98 -6.40 12.89
CA ALA A 325 -4.11 -6.09 14.01
C ALA A 325 -4.69 -6.66 15.30
N LYS A 326 -3.85 -6.88 16.31
CA LYS A 326 -4.30 -7.12 17.69
C LYS A 326 -4.24 -5.83 18.48
N VAL A 327 -5.10 -5.71 19.48
CA VAL A 327 -5.26 -4.49 20.27
C VAL A 327 -5.40 -4.81 21.74
N TRP A 328 -5.07 -3.85 22.59
CA TRP A 328 -5.38 -3.87 24.00
C TRP A 328 -6.32 -2.72 24.31
N PHE A 329 -7.36 -3.00 25.08
CA PHE A 329 -8.33 -2.01 25.49
C PHE A 329 -7.95 -1.42 26.85
N PRO A 330 -8.07 -0.09 27.07
CA PRO A 330 -7.72 0.51 28.36
C PRO A 330 -8.53 0.01 29.57
N TRP A 331 -9.74 -0.50 29.35
CA TRP A 331 -10.55 -1.12 30.40
C TRP A 331 -10.11 -2.56 30.72
N ASP A 332 -9.26 -3.18 29.88
CA ASP A 332 -8.81 -4.55 30.08
C ASP A 332 -7.73 -4.61 31.15
N ARG A 333 -8.15 -5.05 32.34
CA ARG A 333 -7.33 -5.20 33.53
C ARG A 333 -6.62 -6.55 33.65
N GLU A 334 -6.92 -7.51 32.77
CA GLU A 334 -6.33 -8.86 32.81
C GLU A 334 -5.28 -9.06 31.70
N GLY A 335 -5.46 -8.41 30.55
CA GLY A 335 -4.51 -8.45 29.44
C GLY A 335 -3.14 -7.87 29.77
N GLN A 336 -2.10 -8.40 29.12
CA GLN A 336 -0.68 -8.04 29.34
C GLN A 336 -0.15 -7.00 28.35
N GLN A 337 -1.01 -6.41 27.51
CA GLN A 337 -0.64 -5.45 26.46
C GLN A 337 0.33 -6.01 25.39
N ASP A 338 0.22 -7.30 25.11
CA ASP A 338 1.06 -8.05 24.19
C ASP A 338 0.28 -8.63 22.99
N GLN A 339 0.90 -9.54 22.25
CA GLN A 339 0.29 -10.25 21.12
C GLN A 339 -0.92 -11.11 21.49
N ASP A 340 -1.28 -11.28 22.76
CA ASP A 340 -2.42 -12.13 23.19
C ASP A 340 -3.54 -11.32 23.83
N SER A 341 -3.48 -9.99 23.73
CA SER A 341 -4.46 -9.06 24.35
C SER A 341 -5.85 -9.05 23.70
N SER A 342 -5.95 -9.42 22.41
CA SER A 342 -7.24 -9.54 21.73
C SER A 342 -7.21 -10.57 20.60
N CYS A 343 -8.38 -10.77 20.00
CA CYS A 343 -8.51 -11.40 18.70
C CYS A 343 -7.92 -10.53 17.58
N TRP A 344 -7.81 -11.08 16.38
CA TRP A 344 -7.45 -10.32 15.19
C TRP A 344 -8.60 -9.41 14.75
N VAL A 345 -8.34 -8.11 14.79
CA VAL A 345 -9.29 -7.04 14.47
C VAL A 345 -9.00 -6.49 13.07
N ARG A 346 -10.01 -6.49 12.18
CA ARG A 346 -9.85 -5.92 10.82
C ARG A 346 -9.71 -4.40 10.87
N ALA A 347 -8.80 -3.86 10.06
CA ALA A 347 -8.65 -2.42 9.90
C ALA A 347 -9.39 -1.89 8.68
N SER A 348 -10.19 -0.84 8.87
CA SER A 348 -10.80 -0.09 7.78
C SER A 348 -9.72 0.57 6.92
N SER A 349 -9.90 0.49 5.60
CA SER A 349 -9.08 1.18 4.61
C SER A 349 -9.91 2.26 3.90
N PRO A 350 -9.32 3.42 3.55
CA PRO A 350 -10.03 4.42 2.77
C PRO A 350 -10.41 3.93 1.36
N TRP A 351 -9.75 2.88 0.84
CA TRP A 351 -10.10 2.28 -0.44
C TRP A 351 -9.63 0.82 -0.52
N GLN A 352 -10.54 -0.12 -0.80
CA GLN A 352 -10.21 -1.54 -0.94
C GLN A 352 -11.00 -2.19 -2.08
N GLY A 353 -10.27 -2.75 -3.06
CA GLY A 353 -10.78 -3.59 -4.15
C GLY A 353 -10.22 -5.02 -4.07
N ALA A 354 -10.49 -5.83 -5.10
CA ALA A 354 -10.19 -7.27 -5.09
C ALA A 354 -8.68 -7.62 -5.11
N ASN A 355 -7.80 -6.67 -5.44
CA ASN A 355 -6.32 -6.73 -5.36
C ASN A 355 -5.69 -5.34 -5.61
N TYR A 356 -6.40 -4.27 -5.25
CA TYR A 356 -5.96 -2.89 -5.41
C TYR A 356 -6.61 -2.03 -4.32
N GLY A 357 -6.05 -0.86 -4.04
CA GLY A 357 -6.57 0.04 -3.01
C GLY A 357 -5.46 0.73 -2.24
N ALA A 358 -5.80 1.28 -1.08
CA ALA A 358 -4.87 1.85 -0.13
C ALA A 358 -4.64 0.89 1.04
N ILE A 359 -3.41 0.79 1.52
CA ILE A 359 -3.07 -0.02 2.69
C ILE A 359 -2.22 0.80 3.65
N TYR A 360 -2.74 0.95 4.87
CA TYR A 360 -2.05 1.59 5.97
C TYR A 360 -2.20 0.67 7.17
N ILE A 361 -1.20 -0.18 7.43
CA ILE A 361 -1.27 -1.12 8.56
C ILE A 361 -1.06 -0.35 9.88
N PRO A 362 -1.94 -0.51 10.89
CA PRO A 362 -1.69 0.04 12.22
C PRO A 362 -0.39 -0.51 12.82
N ARG A 363 0.46 0.36 13.37
CA ARG A 363 1.70 -0.04 14.05
C ARG A 363 1.46 -0.26 15.54
N VAL A 364 2.27 -1.09 16.18
CA VAL A 364 2.23 -1.30 17.62
C VAL A 364 2.42 0.03 18.35
N GLY A 365 1.58 0.29 19.34
CA GLY A 365 1.51 1.55 20.08
C GLY A 365 0.51 2.58 19.51
N HIS A 366 0.05 2.43 18.25
CA HIS A 366 -0.94 3.36 17.70
C HIS A 366 -2.26 3.27 18.47
N GLU A 367 -2.83 4.43 18.80
CA GLU A 367 -4.20 4.54 19.28
C GLU A 367 -5.19 4.41 18.12
N VAL A 368 -6.17 3.52 18.28
CA VAL A 368 -7.18 3.21 17.27
C VAL A 368 -8.58 3.27 17.88
N HIS A 369 -9.56 3.65 17.06
CA HIS A 369 -10.97 3.61 17.45
C HIS A 369 -11.61 2.31 16.96
N ILE A 370 -12.21 1.57 17.86
CA ILE A 370 -12.87 0.29 17.62
C ILE A 370 -14.36 0.52 17.38
N GLY A 371 -14.86 0.05 16.24
CA GLY A 371 -16.27 -0.15 15.97
C GLY A 371 -16.64 -1.63 16.08
N TYR A 372 -17.94 -1.91 16.02
CA TYR A 372 -18.47 -3.26 16.20
C TYR A 372 -19.55 -3.55 15.15
N HIS A 373 -19.41 -4.64 14.39
CA HIS A 373 -20.44 -5.01 13.42
C HIS A 373 -21.76 -5.31 14.14
N ASP A 374 -22.87 -4.73 13.67
CA ASP A 374 -24.20 -4.82 14.28
C ASP A 374 -24.31 -4.36 15.75
N ASN A 375 -23.29 -3.66 16.26
CA ASN A 375 -23.11 -3.37 17.69
C ASN A 375 -22.94 -4.64 18.54
N ASP A 376 -22.32 -5.66 17.96
CA ASP A 376 -21.98 -6.90 18.63
C ASP A 376 -20.58 -6.80 19.27
N PRO A 377 -20.46 -6.89 20.61
CA PRO A 377 -19.16 -6.84 21.29
C PRO A 377 -18.15 -7.91 20.85
N ASP A 378 -18.61 -9.02 20.25
CA ASP A 378 -17.75 -10.12 19.80
C ASP A 378 -17.16 -9.85 18.39
N LYS A 379 -17.56 -8.76 17.71
CA LYS A 379 -17.17 -8.46 16.31
C LYS A 379 -16.50 -7.10 16.15
N PRO A 380 -15.36 -6.84 16.82
CA PRO A 380 -14.64 -5.58 16.70
C PRO A 380 -14.01 -5.38 15.31
N TYR A 381 -13.90 -4.14 14.88
CA TYR A 381 -13.09 -3.68 13.75
C TYR A 381 -12.47 -2.30 14.06
N ILE A 382 -11.28 -2.01 13.54
CA ILE A 382 -10.66 -0.68 13.65
C ILE A 382 -11.33 0.24 12.64
N ALA A 383 -12.07 1.22 13.14
CA ALA A 383 -12.82 2.19 12.36
C ALA A 383 -11.99 3.42 11.96
N GLY A 384 -11.00 3.79 12.77
CA GLY A 384 -10.22 5.00 12.56
C GLY A 384 -9.05 5.14 13.55
N ARG A 385 -8.39 6.30 13.50
CA ARG A 385 -7.20 6.66 14.29
C ARG A 385 -7.34 8.10 14.75
N HIS A 386 -6.85 8.40 15.94
CA HIS A 386 -6.84 9.76 16.49
C HIS A 386 -5.43 10.18 16.89
N THR A 387 -5.21 11.48 16.92
CA THR A 387 -4.00 12.08 17.47
C THR A 387 -4.08 12.10 19.00
N ASN A 388 -2.94 11.90 19.66
CA ASN A 388 -2.82 12.03 21.11
C ASN A 388 -1.46 12.61 21.50
N GLN A 389 -1.16 12.71 22.81
CA GLN A 389 0.09 13.29 23.31
C GLN A 389 1.36 12.57 22.81
N PHE A 390 1.27 11.29 22.46
CA PHE A 390 2.40 10.48 21.97
C PHE A 390 2.41 10.34 20.45
N HIS A 391 1.27 10.56 19.79
CA HIS A 391 1.08 10.49 18.33
C HIS A 391 0.47 11.81 17.84
N GLU A 392 1.32 12.84 17.75
CA GLU A 392 0.96 14.14 17.21
C GLU A 392 0.79 14.10 15.68
N PRO A 393 0.09 15.07 15.06
CA PRO A 393 0.05 15.23 13.61
C PRO A 393 1.46 15.28 12.98
N PRO A 394 1.62 14.89 11.69
CA PRO A 394 2.93 14.87 11.03
C PRO A 394 3.68 16.20 11.04
N TRP A 395 2.96 17.33 11.01
CA TRP A 395 3.52 18.67 11.06
C TRP A 395 3.01 19.43 12.29
N PRO A 396 3.86 20.20 13.00
CA PRO A 396 3.45 20.93 14.19
C PRO A 396 2.30 21.92 13.92
N LEU A 397 1.21 21.76 14.64
CA LEU A 397 0.05 22.64 14.61
C LEU A 397 0.07 23.63 15.80
N PRO A 398 -0.50 24.85 15.65
CA PRO A 398 -1.23 25.37 14.47
C PRO A 398 -0.35 26.04 13.40
N ALA A 399 0.97 26.13 13.59
CA ALA A 399 1.87 26.85 12.68
C ALA A 399 1.81 26.37 11.21
N ASN A 400 1.50 25.09 11.01
CA ASN A 400 1.40 24.44 9.71
C ASN A 400 -0.03 24.09 9.29
N GLN A 401 -1.03 24.84 9.76
CA GLN A 401 -2.45 24.58 9.46
C GLN A 401 -2.84 24.61 7.96
N ALA A 402 -2.00 25.22 7.11
CA ALA A 402 -2.20 25.25 5.66
C ALA A 402 -1.67 23.98 4.96
N LEU A 403 -0.96 23.11 5.68
CA LEU A 403 -0.42 21.86 5.12
C LEU A 403 -1.47 20.75 5.21
N SER A 404 -1.62 20.02 4.11
CA SER A 404 -2.48 18.83 4.02
C SER A 404 -1.76 17.72 3.26
N GLY A 405 -1.90 16.46 3.68
CA GLY A 405 -1.18 15.34 3.05
C GLY A 405 -0.91 14.18 4.00
N TRP A 406 0.05 13.34 3.62
CA TRP A 406 0.48 12.19 4.42
C TRP A 406 2.00 12.10 4.53
N MET A 407 2.45 11.50 5.63
CA MET A 407 3.85 11.22 5.92
C MET A 407 3.94 9.79 6.47
N SER A 408 4.77 8.96 5.85
CA SER A 408 5.16 7.67 6.39
C SER A 408 6.52 7.79 7.08
N GLU A 409 6.77 6.87 8.01
CA GLU A 409 8.07 6.73 8.67
C GLU A 409 8.68 5.39 8.29
N ASP A 410 9.99 5.34 8.23
CA ASP A 410 10.78 4.11 8.17
C ASP A 410 10.39 3.15 9.33
N LEU A 411 10.58 1.86 9.12
CA LEU A 411 10.27 0.83 10.12
C LEU A 411 11.35 0.74 11.19
N GLU A 412 12.60 1.03 10.82
CA GLU A 412 13.76 0.88 11.71
C GLU A 412 14.41 2.22 12.06
N GLY A 413 14.24 3.24 11.22
CA GLY A 413 14.83 4.57 11.38
C GLY A 413 13.82 5.72 11.45
N PRO A 414 14.32 6.96 11.62
CA PRO A 414 13.49 8.17 11.69
C PRO A 414 13.21 8.81 10.32
N THR A 415 13.61 8.17 9.21
CA THR A 415 13.46 8.73 7.86
C THR A 415 12.01 8.64 7.39
N THR A 416 11.60 9.53 6.48
CA THR A 416 10.21 9.65 6.05
C THR A 416 10.04 9.70 4.55
N ASN A 417 8.82 9.37 4.11
CA ASN A 417 8.32 9.74 2.80
C ASN A 417 7.06 10.58 2.99
N SER A 418 6.86 11.59 2.16
CA SER A 418 5.70 12.47 2.27
C SER A 418 5.19 12.94 0.92
N VAL A 419 3.89 13.15 0.87
CA VAL A 419 3.22 13.93 -0.17
C VAL A 419 2.38 14.97 0.54
N VAL A 420 2.69 16.24 0.29
CA VAL A 420 2.11 17.38 0.98
C VAL A 420 1.71 18.48 0.00
N THR A 421 0.56 19.08 0.27
CA THR A 421 0.06 20.29 -0.36
C THR A 421 0.07 21.43 0.65
N ASP A 422 0.47 22.62 0.22
CA ASP A 422 0.43 23.86 1.01
C ASP A 422 -0.60 24.79 0.39
N ASP A 423 -1.70 25.03 1.12
CA ASP A 423 -2.82 25.86 0.70
C ASP A 423 -2.68 27.33 1.14
N THR A 424 -1.45 27.77 1.44
CA THR A 424 -1.18 29.16 1.79
C THR A 424 -1.64 30.10 0.66
N PRO A 425 -2.48 31.11 0.95
CA PRO A 425 -2.99 32.04 -0.06
C PRO A 425 -1.87 32.67 -0.88
N GLY A 426 -1.98 32.56 -2.21
CA GLY A 426 -0.98 33.09 -3.15
C GLY A 426 0.35 32.32 -3.21
N ARG A 427 0.48 31.21 -2.48
CA ARG A 427 1.71 30.41 -2.38
C ARG A 427 1.44 28.91 -2.46
N LEU A 428 0.55 28.50 -3.35
CA LEU A 428 0.20 27.10 -3.52
C LEU A 428 1.43 26.28 -3.88
N GLN A 429 1.60 25.15 -3.21
CA GLN A 429 2.70 24.22 -3.45
C GLN A 429 2.27 22.77 -3.33
N VAL A 430 2.89 21.92 -4.13
CA VAL A 430 2.87 20.46 -3.97
C VAL A 430 4.31 19.97 -3.83
N GLN A 431 4.57 19.13 -2.83
CA GLN A 431 5.87 18.50 -2.61
C GLN A 431 5.71 16.98 -2.44
N VAL A 432 6.48 16.24 -3.23
CA VAL A 432 6.72 14.80 -3.05
C VAL A 432 8.17 14.65 -2.60
N ALA A 433 8.39 14.06 -1.42
CA ALA A 433 9.72 13.99 -0.84
C ALA A 433 10.00 12.64 -0.16
N SER A 434 11.26 12.22 -0.25
CA SER A 434 11.85 11.14 0.53
C SER A 434 13.11 11.66 1.20
N ASP A 435 13.25 11.40 2.51
CA ASP A 435 14.48 11.73 3.24
C ASP A 435 15.68 10.95 2.69
N HIS A 436 15.42 9.80 2.04
CA HIS A 436 16.45 9.03 1.36
C HIS A 436 17.06 9.84 0.20
N ALA A 437 18.34 10.15 0.34
CA ALA A 437 19.10 11.01 -0.57
C ALA A 437 18.47 12.41 -0.81
N GLN A 438 17.69 12.92 0.15
CA GLN A 438 17.04 14.24 0.07
C GLN A 438 16.28 14.46 -1.25
N SER A 439 15.64 13.40 -1.74
CA SER A 439 15.03 13.34 -3.06
C SER A 439 13.66 13.99 -3.04
N ARG A 440 13.44 15.00 -3.90
CA ARG A 440 12.20 15.78 -3.92
C ARG A 440 11.78 16.25 -5.31
N LEU A 441 10.48 16.32 -5.51
CA LEU A 441 9.81 17.07 -6.57
C LEU A 441 8.94 18.14 -5.92
N VAL A 442 9.21 19.40 -6.23
CA VAL A 442 8.45 20.55 -5.73
C VAL A 442 7.82 21.29 -6.91
N LEU A 443 6.55 21.64 -6.81
CA LEU A 443 5.77 22.39 -7.80
C LEU A 443 5.10 23.60 -7.12
N GLY A 444 5.13 24.77 -7.75
CA GLY A 444 4.53 26.01 -7.23
C GLY A 444 5.52 26.89 -6.45
N SER A 445 5.11 27.41 -5.29
CA SER A 445 5.80 28.45 -4.49
C SER A 445 7.07 27.99 -3.73
N ASN A 446 7.73 26.91 -4.20
CA ASN A 446 8.91 26.25 -3.63
C ASN A 446 9.43 26.82 -2.30
N THR A 447 8.76 26.44 -1.22
CA THR A 447 9.10 26.68 0.18
C THR A 447 9.46 25.34 0.80
N ARG A 448 10.61 25.26 1.47
CA ARG A 448 11.04 24.00 2.08
C ARG A 448 10.05 23.58 3.17
N ILE A 449 9.48 22.38 3.03
CA ILE A 449 8.68 21.72 4.05
C ILE A 449 9.52 20.61 4.67
N ASP A 450 9.91 20.81 5.94
CA ASP A 450 10.70 19.88 6.74
C ASP A 450 9.79 19.08 7.68
N ARG A 451 10.12 17.80 7.92
CA ARG A 451 9.36 16.90 8.80
C ARG A 451 8.95 17.55 10.12
N ARG A 452 9.91 18.05 10.90
CA ARG A 452 9.66 18.46 12.32
C ARG A 452 9.35 19.93 12.50
N LYS A 453 9.66 20.76 11.50
CA LYS A 453 9.39 22.21 11.55
C LYS A 453 8.17 22.59 10.72
N GLY A 454 7.84 21.80 9.70
CA GLY A 454 6.91 22.16 8.65
C GLY A 454 7.53 23.20 7.71
N ARG A 455 6.75 24.22 7.33
CA ARG A 455 7.20 25.28 6.43
C ARG A 455 8.41 26.03 7.01
N SER A 456 9.39 26.31 6.16
CA SER A 456 10.62 27.00 6.55
C SER A 456 11.01 28.07 5.53
N GLU A 457 12.12 27.87 4.82
CA GLU A 457 12.72 28.88 3.94
C GLU A 457 12.11 28.84 2.54
N ALA A 458 11.80 30.02 1.99
CA ALA A 458 11.41 30.18 0.60
C ALA A 458 12.63 29.95 -0.32
N ARG A 459 12.45 29.18 -1.39
CA ARG A 459 13.50 28.80 -2.34
C ARG A 459 13.21 29.24 -3.78
N GLY A 460 11.97 29.61 -4.10
CA GLY A 460 11.61 30.21 -5.38
C GLY A 460 10.19 29.89 -5.82
N GLU A 461 9.91 30.06 -7.11
CA GLU A 461 8.64 29.71 -7.75
C GLU A 461 8.91 28.87 -9.01
N GLY A 462 8.04 27.90 -9.30
CA GLY A 462 8.15 27.04 -10.49
C GLY A 462 8.19 25.56 -10.13
N PHE A 463 9.15 24.82 -10.69
CA PHE A 463 9.39 23.42 -10.33
C PHE A 463 10.85 23.18 -9.98
N GLU A 464 11.09 22.22 -9.07
CA GLU A 464 12.43 21.74 -8.76
C GLU A 464 12.41 20.21 -8.63
N LEU A 465 13.33 19.56 -9.33
CA LEU A 465 13.68 18.15 -9.13
C LEU A 465 15.09 18.08 -8.58
N ALA A 466 15.26 17.52 -7.38
CA ALA A 466 16.55 17.49 -6.70
C ALA A 466 16.76 16.19 -5.93
N THR A 467 18.01 15.73 -5.88
CA THR A 467 18.48 14.56 -5.13
C THR A 467 19.98 14.70 -4.84
N GLU A 468 20.46 14.14 -3.73
CA GLU A 468 21.88 14.01 -3.40
C GLU A 468 22.49 12.72 -3.98
N ALA A 469 21.70 11.92 -4.72
CA ALA A 469 22.14 10.71 -5.40
C ALA A 469 22.11 10.90 -6.94
N HIS A 470 21.91 9.81 -7.69
CA HIS A 470 21.88 9.84 -9.15
C HIS A 470 20.56 10.44 -9.67
N GLY A 471 20.65 11.44 -10.56
CA GLY A 471 19.52 11.98 -11.31
C GLY A 471 19.52 11.48 -12.76
N VAL A 472 18.39 10.96 -13.24
CA VAL A 472 18.22 10.53 -14.64
C VAL A 472 16.90 11.05 -15.18
N ALA A 473 16.95 11.87 -16.24
CA ALA A 473 15.78 12.23 -17.04
C ALA A 473 15.82 11.44 -18.36
N ARG A 474 14.76 10.68 -18.67
CA ARG A 474 14.71 9.79 -19.84
C ARG A 474 13.37 9.88 -20.56
N ALA A 475 13.42 10.08 -21.87
CA ALA A 475 12.26 10.00 -22.77
C ALA A 475 12.62 9.20 -24.03
N ASN A 476 12.05 8.00 -24.17
CA ASN A 476 12.44 7.05 -25.24
C ASN A 476 12.00 7.47 -26.65
N ARG A 477 11.20 8.54 -26.79
CA ARG A 477 10.70 9.06 -28.06
C ARG A 477 11.18 10.48 -28.36
N GLY A 478 12.17 10.97 -27.61
CA GLY A 478 12.72 12.32 -27.73
C GLY A 478 12.40 13.20 -26.52
N MET A 479 13.21 14.24 -26.32
CA MET A 479 13.10 15.18 -25.21
C MET A 479 13.29 16.63 -25.71
N LEU A 480 12.36 17.52 -25.33
CA LEU A 480 12.46 18.96 -25.56
C LEU A 480 12.71 19.65 -24.21
N VAL A 481 13.79 20.41 -24.12
CA VAL A 481 14.08 21.32 -22.99
C VAL A 481 14.02 22.74 -23.55
N THR A 482 12.99 23.50 -23.17
CA THR A 482 12.68 24.77 -23.81
C THR A 482 12.28 25.86 -22.82
N THR A 483 12.65 27.10 -23.15
CA THR A 483 12.13 28.32 -22.50
C THR A 483 11.13 29.07 -23.39
N GLU A 484 10.67 28.45 -24.49
CA GLU A 484 9.65 29.04 -25.36
C GLU A 484 8.31 29.12 -24.65
N THR A 485 7.69 30.29 -24.71
CA THR A 485 6.48 30.59 -23.94
C THR A 485 5.28 29.82 -24.49
N ARG A 486 4.55 29.15 -23.60
CA ARG A 486 3.23 28.54 -23.86
C ARG A 486 2.24 28.94 -22.77
N SER A 487 1.81 30.20 -22.81
CA SER A 487 0.94 30.78 -21.79
C SER A 487 -0.33 29.95 -21.59
N GLY A 488 -0.61 29.59 -20.33
CA GLY A 488 -1.81 28.83 -19.95
C GLY A 488 -1.94 27.42 -20.54
N ALA A 489 -0.83 26.82 -21.01
CA ALA A 489 -0.85 25.54 -21.71
C ALA A 489 -1.79 25.51 -22.94
N GLY A 490 -1.99 26.66 -23.59
CA GLY A 490 -2.91 26.82 -24.73
C GLY A 490 -2.45 26.17 -26.04
N ALA A 491 -1.22 25.65 -26.10
CA ALA A 491 -0.69 24.91 -27.23
C ALA A 491 -0.24 23.50 -26.80
N PRO A 492 -0.15 22.54 -27.75
CA PRO A 492 0.32 21.19 -27.45
C PRO A 492 1.74 21.15 -26.86
N VAL A 493 2.01 20.13 -26.04
CA VAL A 493 3.25 20.03 -25.23
C VAL A 493 4.56 19.98 -26.03
N LYS A 494 4.53 19.53 -27.30
CA LYS A 494 5.71 19.53 -28.19
C LYS A 494 5.64 20.59 -29.29
N ASP A 495 4.74 21.56 -29.20
CA ASP A 495 4.68 22.64 -30.17
C ASP A 495 6.00 23.44 -30.14
N MET A 496 6.68 23.50 -31.28
CA MET A 496 8.05 24.01 -31.38
C MET A 496 8.31 24.74 -32.71
N GLY A 497 7.30 25.43 -33.25
CA GLY A 497 7.39 26.11 -34.54
C GLY A 497 8.57 27.08 -34.66
N GLU A 498 8.82 27.87 -33.61
CA GLU A 498 9.93 28.81 -33.52
C GLU A 498 11.29 28.09 -33.57
N THR A 499 11.38 26.93 -32.91
CA THR A 499 12.59 26.10 -32.90
C THR A 499 12.84 25.47 -34.27
N VAL A 500 11.80 24.90 -34.89
CA VAL A 500 11.90 24.33 -36.24
C VAL A 500 12.29 25.40 -37.25
N GLN A 501 11.77 26.62 -37.14
CA GLN A 501 12.13 27.74 -38.01
C GLN A 501 13.61 28.12 -37.84
N ARG A 502 14.10 28.29 -36.61
CA ARG A 502 15.53 28.60 -36.36
C ARG A 502 16.47 27.50 -36.87
N LEU A 503 16.12 26.24 -36.66
CA LEU A 503 16.87 25.10 -37.19
C LEU A 503 16.85 25.07 -38.74
N THR A 504 15.72 25.43 -39.35
CA THR A 504 15.59 25.52 -40.80
C THR A 504 16.48 26.62 -41.38
N SER A 505 16.47 27.83 -40.79
CA SER A 505 17.35 28.92 -41.21
C SER A 505 18.84 28.61 -41.00
N ALA A 506 19.20 27.90 -39.93
CA ALA A 506 20.58 27.47 -39.69
C ALA A 506 21.06 26.46 -40.77
N ARG A 507 20.20 25.54 -41.19
CA ARG A 507 20.48 24.63 -42.31
C ARG A 507 20.66 25.39 -43.63
N GLU A 508 19.77 26.35 -43.93
CA GLU A 508 19.84 27.16 -45.16
C GLU A 508 21.14 27.94 -45.27
N LEU A 509 21.58 28.58 -44.19
CA LEU A 509 22.86 29.28 -44.14
C LEU A 509 24.05 28.33 -44.39
N HIS A 510 24.00 27.13 -43.83
CA HIS A 510 25.04 26.12 -44.04
C HIS A 510 25.10 25.64 -45.50
N GLU A 511 23.93 25.43 -46.13
CA GLU A 511 23.83 25.08 -47.55
C GLU A 511 24.34 26.18 -48.47
N GLU A 512 24.01 27.44 -48.19
CA GLU A 512 24.51 28.59 -48.96
C GLU A 512 26.04 28.67 -48.89
N MET A 513 26.62 28.52 -47.68
CA MET A 513 28.07 28.56 -47.49
C MET A 513 28.78 27.35 -48.10
N ALA A 514 28.15 26.18 -48.12
CA ALA A 514 28.67 25.00 -48.82
C ALA A 514 28.74 25.23 -50.34
N GLN A 515 27.67 25.78 -50.93
CA GLN A 515 27.66 26.15 -52.35
C GLN A 515 28.70 27.23 -52.66
N PHE A 516 28.85 28.22 -51.77
CA PHE A 516 29.87 29.26 -51.91
C PHE A 516 31.29 28.65 -51.92
N ALA A 517 31.58 27.72 -51.01
CA ALA A 517 32.85 27.01 -50.99
C ALA A 517 33.14 26.23 -52.29
N GLN A 518 32.13 25.55 -52.84
CA GLN A 518 32.25 24.82 -54.11
C GLN A 518 32.48 25.73 -55.31
N ARG A 519 31.72 26.84 -55.42
CA ARG A 519 31.91 27.82 -56.50
C ARG A 519 33.32 28.41 -56.52
N HIS A 520 33.92 28.57 -55.34
CA HIS A 520 35.28 29.08 -55.17
C HIS A 520 36.35 27.98 -55.08
N LYS A 521 36.01 26.72 -55.40
CA LYS A 521 36.93 25.56 -55.41
C LYS A 521 37.68 25.32 -54.09
N ALA A 522 37.17 25.84 -52.97
CA ALA A 522 37.67 25.49 -51.64
C ALA A 522 37.20 24.10 -51.21
N GLN A 523 36.12 23.62 -51.83
CA GLN A 523 35.51 22.30 -51.67
C GLN A 523 35.18 21.75 -53.06
N ASP A 524 35.22 20.43 -53.23
CA ASP A 524 34.78 19.74 -54.45
C ASP A 524 33.62 18.78 -54.13
N ALA A 525 33.20 17.95 -55.08
CA ALA A 525 32.09 17.01 -54.86
C ALA A 525 32.45 15.87 -53.88
N GLN A 526 33.73 15.51 -53.74
CA GLN A 526 34.21 14.46 -52.82
C GLN A 526 34.55 15.00 -51.43
N VAL A 527 34.90 16.28 -51.34
CA VAL A 527 35.20 17.01 -50.10
C VAL A 527 34.24 18.18 -50.00
N SER A 528 33.02 17.91 -49.53
CA SER A 528 31.97 18.93 -49.35
C SER A 528 31.26 18.80 -48.01
N GLN A 529 30.55 19.87 -47.64
CA GLN A 529 29.62 19.88 -46.51
C GLN A 529 28.25 19.23 -46.84
N GLY A 530 28.14 18.48 -47.95
CA GLY A 530 26.88 17.90 -48.43
C GLY A 530 26.24 16.88 -47.48
N ASP A 531 27.05 16.03 -46.84
CA ASP A 531 26.54 15.03 -45.88
C ASP A 531 25.98 15.72 -44.62
N ALA A 532 26.69 16.74 -44.12
CA ALA A 532 26.24 17.53 -42.98
C ALA A 532 24.92 18.27 -43.26
N THR A 533 24.76 18.90 -44.43
CA THR A 533 23.50 19.59 -44.78
C THR A 533 22.34 18.61 -44.96
N ALA A 534 22.59 17.44 -45.57
CA ALA A 534 21.59 16.37 -45.68
C ALA A 534 21.19 15.82 -44.30
N GLY A 535 22.17 15.59 -43.41
CA GLY A 535 21.95 15.16 -42.03
C GLY A 535 21.13 16.16 -41.21
N MET A 536 21.47 17.45 -41.30
CA MET A 536 20.70 18.54 -40.68
C MET A 536 19.26 18.59 -41.19
N LYS A 537 19.05 18.44 -42.51
CA LYS A 537 17.71 18.40 -43.09
C LYS A 537 16.88 17.25 -42.52
N ALA A 538 17.45 16.04 -42.52
CA ALA A 538 16.77 14.85 -42.00
C ALA A 538 16.43 15.00 -40.50
N GLN A 539 17.33 15.58 -39.70
CA GLN A 539 17.06 15.89 -38.30
C GLN A 539 15.96 16.93 -38.15
N ASN A 540 15.99 18.03 -38.90
CA ASN A 540 14.96 19.08 -38.84
C ASN A 540 13.58 18.55 -39.23
N ASP A 541 13.49 17.71 -40.25
CA ASP A 541 12.25 17.06 -40.68
C ASP A 541 11.73 16.10 -39.60
N ALA A 542 12.62 15.35 -38.94
CA ALA A 542 12.24 14.47 -37.83
C ALA A 542 11.76 15.25 -36.59
N ILE A 543 12.42 16.36 -36.26
CA ILE A 543 12.02 17.26 -35.16
C ILE A 543 10.66 17.90 -35.48
N ARG A 544 10.47 18.41 -36.70
CA ARG A 544 9.18 18.98 -37.16
C ARG A 544 8.06 17.94 -37.14
N GLY A 545 8.38 16.70 -37.48
CA GLY A 545 7.43 15.60 -37.54
C GLY A 545 6.40 15.72 -38.67
N GLY A 546 5.29 15.00 -38.52
CA GLY A 546 4.25 14.87 -39.55
C GLY A 546 3.24 16.03 -39.57
N ALA A 547 2.18 15.87 -40.37
CA ALA A 547 1.08 16.84 -40.41
C ALA A 547 0.24 16.81 -39.12
N LYS A 548 -0.11 17.99 -38.60
CA LYS A 548 -1.03 18.14 -37.46
C LYS A 548 -2.42 17.63 -37.87
N SER A 549 -3.06 16.85 -37.01
CA SER A 549 -4.45 16.38 -37.20
C SER A 549 -5.20 16.39 -35.87
N GLY A 550 -6.54 16.27 -35.91
CA GLY A 550 -7.34 16.19 -34.68
C GLY A 550 -6.97 15.01 -33.77
N ALA A 551 -6.53 13.89 -34.35
CA ALA A 551 -6.09 12.69 -33.62
C ALA A 551 -4.63 12.78 -33.13
N ASN A 552 -3.80 13.62 -33.75
CA ASN A 552 -2.42 13.88 -33.35
C ASN A 552 -2.10 15.38 -33.43
N PRO A 553 -2.48 16.16 -32.40
CA PRO A 553 -2.30 17.61 -32.40
C PRO A 553 -0.83 18.03 -32.20
N SER A 554 0.07 17.10 -31.85
CA SER A 554 1.50 17.35 -31.63
C SER A 554 2.34 16.27 -32.32
N PRO A 555 2.53 16.34 -33.66
CA PRO A 555 3.22 15.32 -34.44
C PRO A 555 4.75 15.40 -34.39
N GLU A 556 5.31 16.39 -33.69
CA GLU A 556 6.75 16.68 -33.63
C GLU A 556 7.56 15.52 -33.03
N MET A 557 8.85 15.42 -33.35
CA MET A 557 9.77 14.37 -32.87
C MET A 557 9.42 12.94 -33.31
N THR A 558 9.70 12.59 -34.56
CA THR A 558 9.56 11.22 -35.10
C THR A 558 10.78 10.33 -34.80
N ARG A 559 11.88 10.92 -34.33
CA ARG A 559 13.11 10.26 -33.87
C ARG A 559 13.40 10.67 -32.43
N PRO A 560 14.11 9.85 -31.62
CA PRO A 560 14.45 10.19 -30.23
C PRO A 560 15.54 11.28 -30.13
N ASP A 561 15.28 12.46 -30.69
CA ASP A 561 16.17 13.62 -30.60
C ASP A 561 16.07 14.29 -29.21
N LEU A 562 17.19 14.82 -28.73
CA LEU A 562 17.24 15.77 -27.61
C LEU A 562 17.40 17.18 -28.19
N VAL A 563 16.41 18.04 -27.96
CA VAL A 563 16.39 19.42 -28.45
C VAL A 563 16.47 20.38 -27.26
N PHE A 564 17.53 21.20 -27.24
CA PHE A 564 17.62 22.37 -26.37
C PHE A 564 17.19 23.61 -27.16
N ALA A 565 16.16 24.30 -26.68
CA ALA A 565 15.62 25.50 -27.31
C ALA A 565 15.53 26.65 -26.30
N SER A 566 15.82 27.86 -26.73
CA SER A 566 15.61 29.05 -25.91
C SER A 566 15.14 30.20 -26.78
N ALA A 567 14.23 31.00 -26.21
CA ALA A 567 13.79 32.26 -26.79
C ALA A 567 14.88 33.35 -26.76
N ALA A 568 15.92 33.19 -25.93
CA ALA A 568 16.95 34.20 -25.72
C ALA A 568 18.38 33.66 -25.94
N GLY A 569 18.78 32.60 -25.24
CA GLY A 569 20.15 32.10 -25.31
C GLY A 569 20.38 30.80 -24.53
N ILE A 570 21.47 30.11 -24.87
CA ILE A 570 21.90 28.86 -24.22
C ILE A 570 23.35 29.04 -23.79
N ALA A 571 23.66 28.68 -22.55
CA ALA A 571 25.02 28.70 -21.99
C ALA A 571 25.40 27.32 -21.48
N ALA A 572 26.65 26.93 -21.71
CA ALA A 572 27.24 25.71 -21.17
C ALA A 572 28.61 26.05 -20.56
N THR A 573 28.89 25.49 -19.38
CA THR A 573 30.13 25.74 -18.63
C THR A 573 30.53 24.49 -17.87
N ALA A 574 31.84 24.29 -17.71
CA ALA A 574 32.43 23.20 -16.93
C ALA A 574 33.75 23.69 -16.32
N THR A 575 34.01 23.33 -15.06
CA THR A 575 35.23 23.74 -14.34
C THR A 575 36.48 23.05 -14.89
N ASP A 576 36.37 21.78 -15.28
CA ASP A 576 37.51 20.98 -15.74
C ASP A 576 37.56 20.92 -17.27
N SER A 577 36.60 20.24 -17.90
CA SER A 577 36.59 20.05 -19.35
C SER A 577 35.18 19.99 -19.95
N MET A 578 35.08 20.33 -21.23
CA MET A 578 33.88 20.14 -22.05
C MET A 578 34.26 19.28 -23.28
N HIS A 579 33.49 18.22 -23.52
CA HIS A 579 33.68 17.32 -24.66
C HIS A 579 32.40 17.27 -25.50
N LEU A 580 32.51 17.61 -26.79
CA LEU A 580 31.44 17.51 -27.77
C LEU A 580 31.88 16.48 -28.82
N ALA A 581 31.12 15.39 -28.95
CA ALA A 581 31.42 14.30 -29.88
C ALA A 581 30.17 13.85 -30.62
N SER A 582 30.33 13.59 -31.91
CA SER A 582 29.33 13.01 -32.80
C SER A 582 30.04 12.01 -33.72
N GLN A 583 29.31 10.98 -34.15
CA GLN A 583 29.87 9.95 -35.03
C GLN A 583 29.98 10.41 -36.49
N ASN A 584 29.08 11.30 -36.91
CA ASN A 584 28.96 11.76 -38.29
C ASN A 584 29.39 13.24 -38.36
N ASP A 585 28.48 14.16 -38.04
CA ASP A 585 28.68 15.59 -38.32
C ASP A 585 28.69 16.46 -37.06
N HIS A 586 29.56 17.47 -37.05
CA HIS A 586 29.57 18.57 -36.08
C HIS A 586 29.34 19.90 -36.79
N ALA A 587 28.06 20.25 -36.99
CA ALA A 587 27.69 21.52 -37.61
C ALA A 587 27.61 22.65 -36.57
N VAL A 588 28.38 23.72 -36.79
CA VAL A 588 28.32 24.96 -35.98
C VAL A 588 27.90 26.10 -36.90
N THR A 589 26.70 26.63 -36.66
CA THR A 589 26.14 27.73 -37.48
C THR A 589 25.81 28.93 -36.59
N ALA A 590 26.28 30.12 -37.00
CA ALA A 590 25.91 31.39 -36.40
C ALA A 590 25.50 32.38 -37.50
N GLY A 591 24.40 33.10 -37.31
CA GLY A 591 23.92 34.09 -38.28
C GLY A 591 24.76 35.37 -38.37
N ARG A 592 25.77 35.54 -37.49
CA ARG A 592 26.69 36.68 -37.49
C ARG A 592 28.13 36.21 -37.42
N ASP A 593 28.59 35.84 -36.22
CA ASP A 593 29.99 35.54 -35.94
C ASP A 593 30.13 34.24 -35.16
N VAL A 594 31.16 33.47 -35.48
CA VAL A 594 31.69 32.41 -34.63
C VAL A 594 33.02 32.92 -34.05
N SER A 595 33.07 33.12 -32.73
CA SER A 595 34.28 33.57 -32.03
C SER A 595 34.92 32.43 -31.25
N VAL A 596 36.19 32.15 -31.52
CA VAL A 596 36.95 31.06 -30.88
C VAL A 596 38.21 31.64 -30.25
N VAL A 597 38.39 31.39 -28.95
CA VAL A 597 39.56 31.85 -28.19
C VAL A 597 40.09 30.68 -27.36
N SER A 598 41.41 30.53 -27.30
CA SER A 598 42.10 29.56 -26.43
C SER A 598 43.18 30.27 -25.62
N GLY A 599 43.28 29.95 -24.33
CA GLY A 599 44.29 30.53 -23.44
C GLY A 599 45.71 30.02 -23.67
N ARG A 600 45.89 28.91 -24.39
CA ARG A 600 47.20 28.30 -24.61
C ARG A 600 47.44 27.87 -26.05
N SER A 601 46.59 27.01 -26.59
CA SER A 601 46.79 26.46 -27.94
C SER A 601 45.45 26.13 -28.60
N TRP A 602 45.37 26.36 -29.90
CA TRP A 602 44.31 25.85 -30.76
C TRP A 602 44.92 24.82 -31.70
N LEU A 603 44.49 23.56 -31.57
CA LEU A 603 45.05 22.43 -32.30
C LEU A 603 43.93 21.81 -33.16
N ALA A 604 44.20 21.61 -34.44
CA ALA A 604 43.28 20.98 -35.38
C ALA A 604 44.02 19.88 -36.17
N SER A 605 43.46 18.68 -36.18
CA SER A 605 44.00 17.53 -36.92
C SER A 605 42.88 16.88 -37.73
N VAL A 606 43.06 16.78 -39.05
CA VAL A 606 42.02 16.33 -39.98
C VAL A 606 42.57 15.22 -40.86
N ARG A 607 41.85 14.08 -40.95
CA ARG A 607 42.26 12.93 -41.77
C ARG A 607 41.99 13.14 -43.26
N GLY A 608 40.87 13.81 -43.57
CA GLY A 608 40.51 14.20 -44.94
C GLY A 608 41.21 15.49 -45.32
N ALA A 609 40.44 16.55 -45.58
CA ALA A 609 40.96 17.85 -45.98
C ALA A 609 40.57 18.96 -44.99
N LEU A 610 41.46 19.95 -44.84
CA LEU A 610 41.18 21.21 -44.15
C LEU A 610 40.98 22.31 -45.19
N SER A 611 39.76 22.86 -45.28
CA SER A 611 39.38 23.86 -46.28
C SER A 611 38.85 25.13 -45.63
N PHE A 612 39.28 26.29 -46.12
CA PHE A 612 38.77 27.60 -45.72
C PHE A 612 38.32 28.40 -46.94
N VAL A 613 37.23 29.15 -46.81
CA VAL A 613 36.75 30.08 -47.84
C VAL A 613 36.26 31.36 -47.15
N ALA A 614 36.54 32.53 -47.73
CA ALA A 614 36.12 33.81 -47.19
C ALA A 614 35.78 34.78 -48.33
N ALA A 615 34.63 35.47 -48.23
CA ALA A 615 34.19 36.41 -49.26
C ALA A 615 34.97 37.74 -49.25
N LYS A 616 35.52 38.14 -48.09
CA LYS A 616 36.17 39.46 -47.88
C LYS A 616 37.67 39.37 -47.54
N GLY A 617 38.30 38.25 -47.85
CA GLY A 617 39.74 38.01 -47.65
C GLY A 617 40.08 37.17 -46.41
N MET A 618 41.36 36.78 -46.30
CA MET A 618 41.91 35.99 -45.18
C MET A 618 43.21 36.63 -44.67
N ARG A 619 43.50 36.47 -43.38
CA ARG A 619 44.71 36.98 -42.74
C ARG A 619 45.29 35.94 -41.77
N LEU A 620 46.59 35.68 -41.88
CA LEU A 620 47.33 34.81 -40.97
C LEU A 620 48.54 35.58 -40.45
N PHE A 621 48.60 35.78 -39.13
CA PHE A 621 49.66 36.55 -38.48
C PHE A 621 50.26 35.76 -37.31
N ALA A 622 51.58 35.81 -37.17
CA ALA A 622 52.28 35.49 -35.93
C ALA A 622 52.88 36.79 -35.37
N ALA A 623 52.49 37.19 -34.15
CA ALA A 623 53.04 38.40 -33.53
C ALA A 623 54.54 38.24 -33.18
N LYS A 624 54.93 37.01 -32.82
CA LYS A 624 56.32 36.56 -32.60
C LYS A 624 56.42 35.10 -33.04
N GLY A 625 57.61 34.67 -33.46
CA GLY A 625 57.85 33.30 -33.92
C GLY A 625 57.60 33.10 -35.42
N LYS A 626 57.85 31.88 -35.92
CA LYS A 626 57.75 31.54 -37.35
C LYS A 626 56.31 31.21 -37.77
N VAL A 627 55.95 31.59 -38.99
CA VAL A 627 54.81 31.00 -39.71
C VAL A 627 55.39 29.95 -40.67
N GLU A 628 54.95 28.71 -40.56
CA GLU A 628 55.42 27.58 -41.37
C GLU A 628 54.23 26.96 -42.10
N ILE A 629 54.33 26.88 -43.43
CA ILE A 629 53.35 26.24 -44.31
C ILE A 629 54.13 25.26 -45.16
N GLN A 630 53.70 23.99 -45.22
CA GLN A 630 54.42 22.93 -45.90
C GLN A 630 53.45 21.91 -46.52
N ALA A 631 53.76 21.46 -47.73
CA ALA A 631 53.23 20.22 -48.31
C ALA A 631 54.37 19.18 -48.29
N GLN A 632 54.17 18.05 -47.60
CA GLN A 632 55.24 17.05 -47.39
C GLN A 632 55.22 15.90 -48.39
N GLY A 633 54.06 15.59 -48.96
CA GLY A 633 53.87 14.48 -49.90
C GLY A 633 53.42 14.90 -51.31
N ASP A 634 53.17 16.19 -51.55
CA ASP A 634 52.63 16.70 -52.81
C ASP A 634 53.00 18.18 -53.05
N GLU A 635 52.52 18.76 -54.14
CA GLU A 635 52.77 20.15 -54.52
C GLU A 635 52.18 21.17 -53.54
N MET A 636 52.85 22.33 -53.44
CA MET A 636 52.29 23.54 -52.85
C MET A 636 52.04 24.55 -53.96
N ALA A 637 50.78 24.95 -54.15
CA ALA A 637 50.39 25.94 -55.14
C ALA A 637 50.02 27.29 -54.48
N LEU A 638 50.60 28.38 -54.97
CA LEU A 638 50.27 29.77 -54.61
C LEU A 638 49.88 30.52 -55.88
N ALA A 639 48.61 30.93 -56.00
CA ALA A 639 48.09 31.59 -57.18
C ALA A 639 47.33 32.88 -56.81
N ALA A 640 47.51 33.94 -57.59
CA ALA A 640 46.79 35.20 -57.47
C ALA A 640 46.38 35.70 -58.87
N LEU A 641 45.18 36.29 -58.99
CA LEU A 641 44.72 36.90 -60.24
C LEU A 641 45.46 38.22 -60.56
N LYS A 642 45.91 38.91 -59.51
CA LYS A 642 46.72 40.12 -59.60
C LYS A 642 48.16 39.77 -59.22
N ASP A 643 48.75 40.52 -58.31
CA ASP A 643 50.13 40.36 -57.92
C ASP A 643 50.30 39.32 -56.81
N LEU A 644 51.34 38.51 -56.92
CA LEU A 644 51.90 37.74 -55.81
C LEU A 644 53.16 38.48 -55.32
N THR A 645 53.10 39.06 -54.13
CA THR A 645 54.24 39.78 -53.52
C THR A 645 54.92 38.92 -52.46
N ILE A 646 56.17 38.53 -52.71
CA ILE A 646 57.05 37.89 -51.72
C ILE A 646 58.14 38.90 -51.36
N SER A 647 58.22 39.28 -50.08
CA SER A 647 59.18 40.29 -49.62
C SER A 647 59.81 39.88 -48.29
N SER A 648 61.09 40.19 -48.14
CA SER A 648 61.82 40.16 -46.87
C SER A 648 62.41 41.55 -46.66
N THR A 649 62.07 42.19 -45.54
CA THR A 649 62.50 43.58 -45.27
C THR A 649 63.94 43.68 -44.80
N ASP A 650 64.37 42.77 -43.93
CA ASP A 650 65.73 42.78 -43.32
C ASP A 650 66.57 41.58 -43.79
N GLY A 651 65.95 40.40 -43.91
CA GLY A 651 66.62 39.17 -44.34
C GLY A 651 66.69 38.98 -45.87
N LYS A 652 66.70 37.71 -46.29
CA LYS A 652 66.78 37.31 -47.71
C LYS A 652 65.58 36.44 -48.13
N ILE A 653 65.26 36.48 -49.42
CA ILE A 653 64.38 35.50 -50.07
C ILE A 653 65.25 34.35 -50.60
N ILE A 654 64.88 33.11 -50.28
CA ILE A 654 65.59 31.90 -50.73
C ILE A 654 64.64 31.09 -51.61
N LEU A 655 65.02 30.87 -52.86
CA LEU A 655 64.32 30.00 -53.81
C LEU A 655 65.28 28.90 -54.25
N THR A 656 64.97 27.66 -53.89
CA THR A 656 65.87 26.51 -54.10
C THR A 656 65.08 25.28 -54.52
N ALA A 657 65.60 24.52 -55.48
CA ALA A 657 65.05 23.25 -55.91
C ALA A 657 66.20 22.30 -56.30
N SER A 658 66.00 20.99 -56.13
CA SER A 658 67.01 19.98 -56.49
C SER A 658 67.11 19.74 -58.00
N LYS A 659 66.02 20.00 -58.75
CA LYS A 659 65.96 19.80 -60.20
C LYS A 659 66.10 21.12 -60.96
N GLU A 660 65.22 22.09 -60.67
CA GLU A 660 65.11 23.31 -61.47
C GLU A 660 64.41 24.44 -60.72
N VAL A 661 64.91 25.67 -60.88
CA VAL A 661 64.19 26.91 -60.57
C VAL A 661 63.90 27.64 -61.87
N TRP A 662 62.62 27.94 -62.14
CA TRP A 662 62.16 28.63 -63.34
C TRP A 662 61.48 29.95 -62.97
N LEU A 663 61.99 31.05 -63.48
CA LEU A 663 61.42 32.40 -63.32
C LEU A 663 61.06 32.93 -64.70
N GLY A 664 59.78 33.08 -65.02
CA GLY A 664 59.36 33.47 -66.36
C GLY A 664 58.21 34.46 -66.38
N ALA A 665 58.22 35.37 -67.36
CA ALA A 665 57.16 36.32 -67.62
C ALA A 665 57.06 36.64 -69.13
N GLY A 666 55.87 36.52 -69.72
CA GLY A 666 55.60 36.95 -71.10
C GLY A 666 56.50 36.34 -72.17
N GLY A 667 57.02 35.13 -71.97
CA GLY A 667 57.95 34.44 -72.88
C GLY A 667 59.44 34.69 -72.62
N SER A 668 59.80 35.63 -71.74
CA SER A 668 61.17 35.76 -71.21
C SER A 668 61.32 34.91 -69.95
N TYR A 669 62.51 34.35 -69.72
CA TYR A 669 62.76 33.50 -68.56
C TYR A 669 64.21 33.47 -68.11
N ILE A 670 64.39 33.07 -66.84
CA ILE A 670 65.65 32.64 -66.24
C ILE A 670 65.42 31.21 -65.75
N GLN A 671 66.15 30.27 -66.36
CA GLN A 671 66.17 28.86 -65.98
C GLN A 671 67.46 28.56 -65.23
N ILE A 672 67.36 27.95 -64.06
CA ILE A 672 68.50 27.57 -63.21
C ILE A 672 68.38 26.07 -62.91
N ASN A 673 69.34 25.26 -63.36
CA ASN A 673 69.38 23.82 -63.11
C ASN A 673 70.81 23.30 -62.92
N GLY A 674 70.98 21.99 -62.76
CA GLY A 674 72.29 21.36 -62.54
C GLY A 674 73.30 21.52 -63.68
N SER A 675 72.85 21.90 -64.89
CA SER A 675 73.70 22.11 -66.07
C SER A 675 74.13 23.56 -66.28
N GLY A 676 73.48 24.53 -65.62
CA GLY A 676 73.82 25.96 -65.72
C GLY A 676 72.62 26.91 -65.57
N ILE A 677 72.84 28.18 -65.96
CA ILE A 677 71.83 29.25 -65.98
C ILE A 677 71.58 29.67 -67.43
N ILE A 678 70.31 29.70 -67.86
CA ILE A 678 69.89 30.16 -69.19
C ILE A 678 69.00 31.40 -69.04
N ASN A 679 69.42 32.50 -69.66
CA ASN A 679 68.61 33.72 -69.80
C ASN A 679 68.04 33.76 -71.23
N GLY A 680 66.74 33.54 -71.38
CA GLY A 680 66.06 33.51 -72.68
C GLY A 680 65.04 34.64 -72.83
N SER A 681 65.01 35.31 -73.98
CA SER A 681 63.96 36.28 -74.32
C SER A 681 63.67 36.28 -75.82
N PRO A 682 62.40 36.46 -76.25
CA PRO A 682 62.06 36.71 -77.64
C PRO A 682 62.50 38.12 -78.12
N GLY A 683 62.92 39.00 -77.21
CA GLY A 683 63.45 40.33 -77.51
C GLY A 683 64.89 40.52 -77.02
N THR A 684 65.36 41.77 -76.99
CA THR A 684 66.72 42.12 -76.56
C THR A 684 66.89 41.95 -75.05
N ILE A 685 67.95 41.28 -74.62
CA ILE A 685 68.37 41.24 -73.21
C ILE A 685 69.25 42.45 -72.93
N LEU A 686 68.81 43.35 -72.03
CA LEU A 686 69.50 44.59 -71.68
C LEU A 686 70.05 44.52 -70.26
N GLU A 687 71.35 44.27 -70.14
CA GLU A 687 72.07 44.25 -68.85
C GLU A 687 72.76 45.61 -68.62
N LYS A 688 72.33 46.36 -67.61
CA LYS A 688 72.89 47.69 -67.29
C LYS A 688 73.66 47.65 -65.97
N GLY A 689 74.94 48.01 -66.00
CA GLY A 689 75.81 48.11 -64.81
C GLY A 689 77.06 48.96 -65.07
N ALA A 690 77.72 49.42 -64.00
CA ALA A 690 78.96 50.21 -64.07
C ALA A 690 80.21 49.35 -64.42
N THR A 691 80.17 48.04 -64.14
CA THR A 691 81.22 47.06 -64.42
C THR A 691 80.61 45.67 -64.54
N TRP A 692 81.11 44.84 -65.47
CA TRP A 692 80.67 43.46 -65.67
C TRP A 692 81.88 42.55 -65.88
N SER A 693 82.11 41.59 -64.96
CA SER A 693 83.28 40.70 -64.95
C SER A 693 82.86 39.23 -64.83
N LYS A 694 83.34 38.37 -65.72
CA LYS A 694 83.16 36.90 -65.63
C LYS A 694 84.42 36.26 -65.02
N LEU A 695 84.40 36.04 -63.71
CA LEU A 695 85.45 35.30 -62.99
C LEU A 695 85.23 33.77 -63.14
N GLY A 696 86.22 32.95 -62.77
CA GLY A 696 86.17 31.48 -62.87
C GLY A 696 85.04 30.83 -62.05
N PRO A 697 84.79 29.52 -62.23
CA PRO A 697 83.65 28.83 -61.61
C PRO A 697 83.73 28.85 -60.07
N ALA A 698 82.57 29.04 -59.44
CA ALA A 698 82.37 28.89 -58.00
C ALA A 698 81.12 28.06 -57.73
N SER A 699 81.15 27.20 -56.72
CA SER A 699 80.03 26.32 -56.35
C SER A 699 79.72 26.45 -54.86
N VAL A 700 78.44 26.45 -54.51
CA VAL A 700 77.95 26.41 -53.13
C VAL A 700 76.96 25.26 -53.01
N SER A 701 77.15 24.37 -52.03
CA SER A 701 76.18 23.33 -51.71
C SER A 701 75.11 23.90 -50.78
N ILE A 702 73.85 23.71 -51.14
CA ILE A 702 72.71 24.11 -50.32
C ILE A 702 72.13 22.85 -49.68
N ALA A 703 72.07 22.83 -48.35
CA ALA A 703 71.42 21.75 -47.62
C ALA A 703 69.91 21.79 -47.86
N SER A 704 69.33 20.67 -48.29
CA SER A 704 67.88 20.50 -48.40
C SER A 704 67.23 20.54 -47.02
N THR A 705 66.33 21.48 -46.80
CA THR A 705 65.57 21.61 -45.53
C THR A 705 64.35 20.68 -45.46
N ILE A 706 64.07 19.91 -46.52
CA ILE A 706 63.03 18.88 -46.50
C ILE A 706 63.67 17.62 -45.90
N VAL A 707 63.29 17.29 -44.65
CA VAL A 707 63.54 15.98 -44.08
C VAL A 707 62.70 14.99 -44.87
N ALA A 708 63.33 14.19 -45.73
CA ALA A 708 62.69 13.04 -46.35
C ALA A 708 62.13 12.16 -45.23
N GLY A 709 60.83 11.84 -45.32
CA GLY A 709 60.14 11.03 -44.33
C GLY A 709 60.92 9.76 -44.02
N ALA A 710 61.02 9.43 -42.73
CA ALA A 710 61.54 8.15 -42.28
C ALA A 710 60.74 7.03 -42.97
N ASP A 711 61.42 6.19 -43.76
CA ASP A 711 60.88 4.95 -44.28
C ASP A 711 60.25 4.16 -43.12
N SER A 712 58.93 4.01 -43.17
CA SER A 712 58.16 3.19 -42.25
C SER A 712 58.30 1.71 -42.61
N GLY A 713 59.54 1.21 -42.62
CA GLY A 713 59.81 -0.22 -42.66
C GLY A 713 59.87 -0.77 -41.23
N ILE A 714 58.77 -1.37 -40.74
CA ILE A 714 58.85 -2.26 -39.59
C ILE A 714 59.83 -3.38 -39.99
N CYS A 715 60.96 -3.54 -39.29
CA CYS A 715 61.89 -4.60 -39.66
C CYS A 715 61.25 -5.97 -39.41
N LEU A 716 61.51 -6.93 -40.31
CA LEU A 716 60.92 -8.26 -40.29
C LEU A 716 61.20 -9.01 -38.97
N GLU A 717 62.32 -8.73 -38.32
CA GLU A 717 62.65 -9.27 -36.99
C GLU A 717 61.72 -8.75 -35.88
N CYS A 718 61.34 -7.48 -35.88
CA CYS A 718 60.37 -6.94 -34.93
C CYS A 718 58.97 -7.54 -35.14
N LEU A 719 58.60 -7.80 -36.39
CA LEU A 719 57.33 -8.45 -36.74
C LEU A 719 57.34 -9.93 -36.31
N LEU A 720 58.44 -10.65 -36.53
CA LEU A 720 58.64 -12.03 -36.09
C LEU A 720 58.70 -12.17 -34.56
N HIS A 721 59.25 -11.18 -33.86
CA HIS A 721 59.30 -11.14 -32.39
C HIS A 721 57.92 -10.87 -31.78
N ALA A 722 57.13 -9.97 -32.39
CA ALA A 722 55.75 -9.71 -31.97
C ALA A 722 54.82 -10.93 -32.19
N VAL A 723 54.99 -11.65 -33.32
CA VAL A 723 54.24 -12.88 -33.63
C VAL A 723 54.63 -14.03 -32.70
N LYS A 724 55.90 -14.16 -32.32
CA LYS A 724 56.34 -15.19 -31.35
C LYS A 724 55.86 -14.94 -29.92
N ASN A 725 55.62 -13.67 -29.54
CA ASN A 725 55.29 -13.29 -28.16
C ASN A 725 53.83 -12.85 -27.94
N GLY A 726 52.96 -12.93 -28.95
CA GLY A 726 51.51 -12.76 -28.79
C GLY A 726 51.03 -11.36 -28.35
N ALA A 727 51.83 -10.32 -28.53
CA ALA A 727 51.50 -8.95 -28.08
C ALA A 727 50.86 -8.12 -29.20
N ALA A 728 49.69 -7.52 -28.94
CA ALA A 728 48.91 -6.75 -29.91
C ALA A 728 49.32 -5.27 -30.06
N SER A 729 50.45 -4.85 -29.49
CA SER A 729 50.99 -3.48 -29.69
C SER A 729 52.52 -3.44 -29.55
N LEU A 730 53.17 -2.76 -30.50
CA LEU A 730 54.61 -2.45 -30.49
C LEU A 730 54.81 -1.02 -29.94
N GLU A 731 55.50 -0.86 -28.81
CA GLU A 731 56.07 0.43 -28.41
C GLU A 731 57.36 0.69 -29.20
N ARG A 732 57.52 1.91 -29.73
CA ARG A 732 58.74 2.34 -30.43
C ARG A 732 59.81 2.72 -29.39
N ALA A 733 60.98 2.08 -29.47
CA ALA A 733 62.21 2.57 -28.82
C ALA A 733 62.85 3.69 -29.65
#